data_AF-A0A1Y2AKC1-F1
#
_entry.id   AF-A0A1Y2AKC1-F1
#
_cell.length_a   1.000
_cell.length_b   1.000
_cell.length_c   1.000
_cell.angle_alpha   90.00
_cell.angle_beta   90.00
_cell.angle_gamma   90.00
#
_symmetry.space_group_name_H-M   'P 1'
#
loop_
_entity.id
_entity.type
_entity.pdbx_description
1 polymer ?
#
loop_
_entity_poly.entity_id
_entity_poly.type
_entity_poly.pdbx_seq_one_letter_code
_entity_poly.pdbx_strand_id
1 'polypeptide(L)'
;MEIILLCIYYLIINIFYIPKIYAKEFIIKNNDENFYNLNNFLNSNQNSNELVLYFVDNSYDMSLLKETSIEVLIQTNVSFIEYYSFVFSIAVSAYSDFYHIIFENCIFESNYGEILTFMTYCVEQKQMEPQIQFNRCKFINNYGRLIYGSHFIDKFNSEPYKCSVIKLTDCKFISNDIYFYLSGFKFIFENCYFTKINGNQNTIPPLFMSENSYNFIRFNNTIFKDIHAKNKLPLIHSSKSIIEIENTIFSNCSSNYGYLFDIKRHKNFQYIMINNSTFTNVCSIFYGEYTNFNITNSLFKNINLKNSIVAIIDSKYSNIKIKNCDFYNLTLSNSLFEKESFITMDNVKFKNIKSNSKTVLYTLHNDIAMNNIEVDNVSCIGDSGDSSFILFNSNETNKKITIKNFYAKNCISNGSFITIIDHIINVGLELISNTCNNNFAINGGALYLEDGINIDKHNNKDITIKNNVFNENTAYNFGGAIYSKFSKLYLATSENNIIINNKAGIMGGGIYSPNLIKYNVLNINNNCTIKNNTINSFENNYASKPSYILLKSLSNPELNNINVDDYINNSKNKPDKYKFNITSGDHLPLSFFLYDEFNNIVNDITKYYSSLVLKLTVTPSTNLDKEETSRINNLYSYLSGNIGSFLNGTCEFRNFKINAIPGIYNLNIIIENYNDYIEIIPKNIEITVNECNNNQITMYYKKSIISCINPICNSRCKKEASICKPYYKENINDINKNICLCLKGWKGTFCEEKEIMKFE
;
A
#
# COMPACT_ATOMS: atom_id res chain seq x y z
N MET A 1 37.45 -3.45 78.65
CA MET A 1 37.96 -2.07 78.54
C MET A 1 38.10 -1.64 77.08
N GLU A 2 38.69 -2.47 76.21
CA GLU A 2 38.83 -2.18 74.77
C GLU A 2 37.50 -1.93 74.03
N ILE A 3 36.44 -2.70 74.32
CA ILE A 3 35.11 -2.48 73.72
C ILE A 3 34.53 -1.11 74.09
N ILE A 4 34.74 -0.65 75.33
CA ILE A 4 34.26 0.66 75.80
C ILE A 4 35.04 1.79 75.11
N LEU A 5 36.35 1.64 74.93
CA LEU A 5 37.18 2.59 74.18
C LEU A 5 36.80 2.64 72.70
N LEU A 6 36.48 1.49 72.09
CA LEU A 6 36.01 1.44 70.70
C LEU A 6 34.64 2.10 70.55
N CYS A 7 33.71 1.88 71.48
CA CYS A 7 32.41 2.54 71.50
C CYS A 7 32.53 4.05 71.70
N ILE A 8 33.39 4.51 72.62
CA ILE A 8 33.64 5.95 72.84
C ILE A 8 34.31 6.58 71.62
N TYR A 9 35.25 5.90 70.97
CA TYR A 9 35.89 6.36 69.74
C TYR A 9 34.88 6.47 68.59
N TYR A 10 33.99 5.49 68.45
CA TYR A 10 32.90 5.53 67.45
C TYR A 10 31.89 6.65 67.76
N LEU A 11 31.59 6.90 69.04
CA LEU A 11 30.69 7.97 69.47
C LEU A 11 31.32 9.36 69.23
N ILE A 12 32.62 9.52 69.50
CA ILE A 12 33.39 10.74 69.22
C ILE A 12 33.47 10.96 67.71
N ILE A 13 33.79 9.93 66.91
CA ILE A 13 33.77 10.06 65.44
C ILE A 13 32.38 10.47 64.96
N ASN A 14 31.30 9.84 65.42
CA ASN A 14 29.96 10.25 64.99
C ASN A 14 29.58 11.67 65.48
N ILE A 15 30.02 12.10 66.65
CA ILE A 15 29.74 13.46 67.16
C ILE A 15 30.55 14.54 66.41
N PHE A 16 31.79 14.24 66.00
CA PHE A 16 32.67 15.20 65.35
C PHE A 16 32.67 15.12 63.80
N TYR A 17 32.26 13.99 63.22
CA TYR A 17 32.22 13.75 61.76
C TYR A 17 30.82 13.67 61.16
N ILE A 18 29.74 13.93 61.91
CA ILE A 18 28.49 14.34 61.25
C ILE A 18 28.70 15.81 60.87
N PRO A 19 28.99 16.16 59.59
CA PRO A 19 28.77 17.52 59.17
C PRO A 19 27.31 17.81 59.49
N LYS A 20 27.05 18.66 60.48
CA LYS A 20 25.71 19.16 60.70
C LYS A 20 25.38 20.01 59.48
N ILE A 21 24.73 19.37 58.51
CA ILE A 21 24.17 20.00 57.33
C ILE A 21 22.99 20.81 57.87
N TYR A 22 23.28 22.03 58.32
CA TYR A 22 22.25 22.97 58.73
C TYR A 22 21.76 23.67 57.46
N ALA A 23 20.50 23.42 57.11
CA ALA A 23 19.76 24.30 56.24
C ALA A 23 19.52 25.63 56.98
N LYS A 24 19.69 26.75 56.28
CA LYS A 24 19.36 28.07 56.81
C LYS A 24 17.93 28.40 56.39
N GLU A 25 17.03 28.56 57.35
CA GLU A 25 15.61 28.72 57.09
C GLU A 25 15.14 30.16 57.38
N PHE A 26 14.32 30.72 56.51
CA PHE A 26 13.73 32.06 56.69
C PHE A 26 12.26 32.09 56.32
N ILE A 27 11.48 32.86 57.08
CA ILE A 27 10.11 33.22 56.73
C ILE A 27 10.14 34.57 56.01
N ILE A 28 9.59 34.64 54.81
CA ILE A 28 9.48 35.86 54.00
C ILE A 28 8.01 36.26 53.98
N LYS A 29 7.68 37.52 54.30
CA LYS A 29 6.34 38.09 54.15
C LYS A 29 6.32 39.17 53.08
N ASN A 30 5.17 39.41 52.45
CA ASN A 30 4.99 40.33 51.33
C ASN A 30 5.34 41.77 51.70
N ASN A 31 5.22 42.14 52.98
CA ASN A 31 5.54 43.46 53.49
C ASN A 31 6.89 43.53 54.23
N ASP A 32 7.68 42.45 54.25
CA ASP A 32 8.97 42.43 54.95
C ASP A 32 10.11 42.99 54.07
N GLU A 33 11.10 43.62 54.71
CA GLU A 33 12.29 44.14 54.03
C GLU A 33 13.09 43.05 53.29
N ASN A 34 13.07 41.83 53.82
CA ASN A 34 13.69 40.67 53.16
C ASN A 34 13.04 40.37 51.81
N PHE A 35 11.74 40.64 51.64
CA PHE A 35 11.06 40.51 50.36
C PHE A 35 11.46 41.66 49.43
N TYR A 36 11.37 42.91 49.88
CA TYR A 36 11.75 44.08 49.04
C TYR A 36 13.22 44.06 48.58
N ASN A 37 14.10 43.41 49.34
CA ASN A 37 15.52 43.24 49.03
C ASN A 37 15.87 41.76 48.75
N LEU A 38 14.92 40.95 48.23
CA LEU A 38 15.08 39.50 48.09
C LEU A 38 16.32 39.09 47.28
N ASN A 39 16.75 39.89 46.31
CA ASN A 39 18.00 39.66 45.57
C ASN A 39 19.24 39.68 46.48
N ASN A 40 19.46 40.81 47.17
CA ASN A 40 20.56 40.94 48.13
C ASN A 40 20.46 39.92 49.26
N PHE A 41 19.22 39.63 49.69
CA PHE A 41 18.95 38.64 50.72
C PHE A 41 19.41 37.24 50.29
N LEU A 42 19.02 36.78 49.10
CA LEU A 42 19.44 35.48 48.57
C LEU A 42 20.97 35.41 48.42
N ASN A 43 21.59 36.41 47.77
CA ASN A 43 23.03 36.40 47.54
C ASN A 43 23.87 36.48 48.83
N SER A 44 23.36 37.10 49.89
CA SER A 44 24.08 37.23 51.17
C SER A 44 23.93 36.03 52.10
N ASN A 45 22.99 35.12 51.82
CA ASN A 45 22.62 34.03 52.74
C ASN A 45 22.96 32.63 52.23
N GLN A 46 23.67 32.50 51.10
CA GLN A 46 24.09 31.22 50.51
C GLN A 46 25.40 30.64 51.08
N ASN A 47 25.80 31.02 52.29
CA ASN A 47 27.01 30.50 52.93
C ASN A 47 26.81 29.17 53.69
N SER A 48 25.59 28.65 53.72
CA SER A 48 25.22 27.32 54.26
C SER A 48 25.00 26.31 53.15
N ASN A 49 25.06 25.01 53.45
CA ASN A 49 24.82 23.93 52.47
C ASN A 49 23.46 24.05 51.75
N GLU A 50 22.44 24.56 52.44
CA GLU A 50 21.10 24.79 51.90
C GLU A 50 20.49 26.07 52.51
N LEU A 51 19.72 26.79 51.69
CA LEU A 51 18.91 27.95 52.05
C LEU A 51 17.43 27.65 51.74
N VAL A 52 16.56 27.74 52.74
CA VAL A 52 15.12 27.47 52.60
C VAL A 52 14.34 28.74 52.91
N LEU A 53 13.50 29.18 51.98
CA LEU A 53 12.63 30.35 52.12
C LEU A 53 11.18 29.90 52.19
N TYR A 54 10.54 30.16 53.32
CA TYR A 54 9.11 29.94 53.55
C TYR A 54 8.32 31.22 53.29
N PHE A 55 7.46 31.16 52.30
CA PHE A 55 6.56 32.25 51.97
C PHE A 55 5.17 31.96 52.52
N VAL A 56 4.75 32.73 53.52
CA VAL A 56 3.61 32.45 54.39
C VAL A 56 2.35 33.27 54.09
N ASP A 57 2.44 34.34 53.30
CA ASP A 57 1.26 35.16 52.96
C ASP A 57 0.46 34.57 51.79
N ASN A 58 -0.77 35.08 51.61
CA ASN A 58 -1.71 34.58 50.59
C ASN A 58 -1.36 34.95 49.14
N SER A 59 -0.57 36.00 48.98
CA SER A 59 -0.14 36.56 47.70
C SER A 59 0.99 37.54 47.92
N TYR A 60 1.93 37.60 46.99
CA TYR A 60 3.02 38.56 47.05
C TYR A 60 3.04 39.42 45.80
N ASP A 61 3.14 40.73 46.00
CA ASP A 61 3.08 41.71 44.93
C ASP A 61 4.51 42.08 44.51
N MET A 62 4.95 41.53 43.38
CA MET A 62 6.29 41.80 42.87
C MET A 62 6.48 43.21 42.33
N SER A 63 5.40 43.97 42.09
CA SER A 63 5.57 45.38 41.75
C SER A 63 6.23 46.18 42.88
N LEU A 64 6.30 45.60 44.09
CA LEU A 64 6.98 46.16 45.25
C LEU A 64 8.48 45.87 45.29
N LEU A 65 9.00 44.97 44.44
CA LEU A 65 10.45 44.77 44.31
C LEU A 65 11.09 45.94 43.57
N LYS A 66 12.28 46.35 44.01
CA LYS A 66 13.05 47.41 43.34
C LYS A 66 13.56 47.01 41.96
N GLU A 67 13.69 45.71 41.73
CA GLU A 67 14.25 45.13 40.52
C GLU A 67 13.19 44.25 39.83
N THR A 68 13.18 44.26 38.51
CA THR A 68 12.23 43.49 37.68
C THR A 68 12.63 42.01 37.56
N SER A 69 13.84 41.65 37.98
CA SER A 69 14.37 40.28 38.05
C SER A 69 15.29 40.14 39.24
N ILE A 70 15.39 38.93 39.80
CA ILE A 70 16.32 38.60 40.88
C ILE A 70 17.38 37.70 40.27
N GLU A 71 18.60 38.23 40.21
CA GLU A 71 19.77 37.50 39.75
C GLU A 71 20.43 36.79 40.93
N VAL A 72 20.26 35.47 40.99
CA VAL A 72 20.87 34.66 42.03
C VAL A 72 22.10 33.98 41.45
N LEU A 73 23.28 34.31 41.98
CA LEU A 73 24.45 33.47 41.78
C LEU A 73 24.33 32.29 42.75
N ILE A 74 24.00 31.11 42.23
CA ILE A 74 23.77 29.95 43.07
C ILE A 74 25.09 29.29 43.45
N GLN A 75 25.44 29.37 44.73
CA GLN A 75 26.62 28.72 45.33
C GLN A 75 26.23 27.48 46.13
N THR A 76 24.99 27.41 46.64
CA THR A 76 24.46 26.31 47.46
C THR A 76 22.98 26.04 47.16
N ASN A 77 22.37 25.00 47.73
CA ASN A 77 20.99 24.63 47.40
C ASN A 77 19.98 25.68 47.87
N VAL A 78 18.98 26.00 47.06
CA VAL A 78 17.92 26.97 47.41
C VAL A 78 16.53 26.36 47.23
N SER A 79 15.72 26.40 48.29
CA SER A 79 14.35 25.87 48.32
C SER A 79 13.35 27.00 48.57
N PHE A 80 12.41 27.18 47.64
CA PHE A 80 11.27 28.11 47.76
C PHE A 80 10.02 27.30 48.13
N ILE A 81 9.52 27.48 49.36
CA ILE A 81 8.36 26.76 49.89
C ILE A 81 7.24 27.74 50.17
N GLU A 82 6.06 27.50 49.62
CA GLU A 82 4.93 28.42 49.67
C GLU A 82 3.69 27.83 50.34
N TYR A 83 2.89 28.70 50.99
CA TYR A 83 1.50 28.40 51.38
C TYR A 83 0.45 28.89 50.34
N TYR A 84 0.62 30.03 49.62
CA TYR A 84 -0.33 30.54 48.59
C TYR A 84 0.23 31.62 47.59
N SER A 85 0.09 31.36 46.26
CA SER A 85 0.34 32.21 45.04
C SER A 85 1.49 33.26 44.94
N PHE A 86 2.44 33.03 44.02
CA PHE A 86 3.50 33.96 43.56
C PHE A 86 3.54 34.24 42.05
N VAL A 87 4.01 35.43 41.68
CA VAL A 87 4.49 35.79 40.33
C VAL A 87 5.97 36.09 40.49
N PHE A 88 6.92 35.52 39.73
CA PHE A 88 8.33 35.92 39.84
C PHE A 88 9.16 35.55 38.60
N SER A 89 10.25 36.28 38.32
CA SER A 89 11.26 35.98 37.28
C SER A 89 12.65 35.76 37.91
N ILE A 90 13.07 34.51 38.09
CA ILE A 90 14.40 34.15 38.64
C ILE A 90 15.41 34.05 37.50
N ALA A 91 16.51 34.79 37.57
CA ALA A 91 17.65 34.60 36.68
C ALA A 91 18.77 33.86 37.41
N VAL A 92 19.22 32.73 36.85
CA VAL A 92 20.25 31.87 37.44
C VAL A 92 21.43 31.74 36.48
N SER A 93 22.65 31.95 36.97
CA SER A 93 23.87 31.63 36.23
C SER A 93 24.70 30.62 37.02
N ALA A 94 25.00 29.47 36.43
CA ALA A 94 25.77 28.39 37.07
C ALA A 94 26.92 27.92 36.18
N TYR A 95 28.14 27.81 36.76
CA TYR A 95 29.35 27.35 36.08
C TYR A 95 29.67 25.86 36.33
N SER A 96 28.73 25.15 36.95
CA SER A 96 28.80 23.74 37.31
C SER A 96 27.39 23.18 37.35
N ASP A 97 27.22 21.86 37.21
CA ASP A 97 25.93 21.18 37.41
C ASP A 97 25.62 20.86 38.87
N PHE A 98 26.52 21.22 39.79
CA PHE A 98 26.41 21.01 41.25
C PHE A 98 25.62 22.13 41.94
N TYR A 99 24.34 22.24 41.63
CA TYR A 99 23.40 23.13 42.30
C TYR A 99 21.99 22.52 42.30
N HIS A 100 21.15 22.92 43.24
CA HIS A 100 19.73 22.58 43.26
C HIS A 100 18.85 23.79 43.52
N ILE A 101 17.77 23.90 42.75
CA ILE A 101 16.69 24.86 42.93
C ILE A 101 15.39 24.07 43.03
N ILE A 102 14.67 24.22 44.13
CA ILE A 102 13.43 23.47 44.36
C ILE A 102 12.30 24.45 44.62
N PHE A 103 11.23 24.33 43.83
CA PHE A 103 9.94 24.99 44.03
C PHE A 103 8.94 23.94 44.52
N GLU A 104 8.37 24.18 45.69
CA GLU A 104 7.51 23.21 46.36
C GLU A 104 6.16 23.82 46.69
N ASN A 105 5.09 23.21 46.15
CA ASN A 105 3.70 23.65 46.28
C ASN A 105 3.42 25.09 45.78
N CYS A 106 4.21 25.61 44.84
CA CYS A 106 4.05 26.99 44.37
C CYS A 106 2.87 27.16 43.39
N ILE A 107 2.21 28.32 43.39
CA ILE A 107 1.23 28.70 42.35
C ILE A 107 1.76 29.90 41.57
N PHE A 108 1.98 29.71 40.28
CA PHE A 108 2.35 30.74 39.32
C PHE A 108 1.14 31.14 38.49
N GLU A 109 0.58 32.31 38.73
CA GLU A 109 -0.65 32.76 38.06
C GLU A 109 -0.49 34.10 37.35
N SER A 110 -1.00 34.20 36.12
CA SER A 110 -1.06 35.45 35.35
C SER A 110 0.31 36.13 35.15
N ASN A 111 1.39 35.35 35.06
CA ASN A 111 2.72 35.86 34.73
C ASN A 111 2.77 36.27 33.26
N TYR A 112 3.39 37.42 32.94
CA TYR A 112 3.58 37.91 31.56
C TYR A 112 5.03 37.80 31.06
N GLY A 113 5.96 37.43 31.94
CA GLY A 113 7.39 37.28 31.66
C GLY A 113 7.90 35.89 31.99
N GLU A 114 9.21 35.67 31.80
CA GLU A 114 9.89 34.45 32.24
C GLU A 114 9.68 34.20 33.73
N ILE A 115 9.31 32.98 34.12
CA ILE A 115 9.37 32.57 35.53
C ILE A 115 10.80 32.26 35.94
N LEU A 116 11.52 31.62 35.02
CA LEU A 116 12.88 31.19 35.26
C LEU A 116 13.72 31.37 33.99
N THR A 117 14.75 32.18 34.09
CA THR A 117 15.82 32.31 33.10
C THR A 117 17.07 31.67 33.67
N PHE A 118 17.75 30.81 32.92
CA PHE A 118 18.99 30.23 33.42
C PHE A 118 20.06 29.95 32.36
N MET A 119 21.31 30.25 32.70
CA MET A 119 22.47 30.01 31.87
C MET A 119 23.41 29.05 32.59
N THR A 120 23.73 27.94 31.93
CA THR A 120 24.58 26.91 32.53
C THR A 120 25.81 26.67 31.66
N TYR A 121 26.95 26.50 32.32
CA TYR A 121 28.17 26.01 31.71
C TYR A 121 28.57 24.72 32.43
N CYS A 122 28.59 23.61 31.71
CA CYS A 122 28.99 22.31 32.23
C CYS A 122 29.73 21.53 31.16
N VAL A 123 30.93 21.08 31.51
CA VAL A 123 31.79 20.26 30.63
C VAL A 123 31.49 18.79 30.84
N GLU A 124 31.34 18.37 32.10
CA GLU A 124 31.09 17.00 32.52
C GLU A 124 30.00 16.94 33.61
N GLN A 125 29.17 15.90 33.57
CA GLN A 125 28.16 15.66 34.60
C GLN A 125 28.83 15.23 35.91
N LYS A 126 28.70 16.04 36.96
CA LYS A 126 29.17 15.72 38.32
C LYS A 126 28.06 15.16 39.19
N GLN A 127 26.79 15.35 38.83
CA GLN A 127 25.67 14.77 39.57
C GLN A 127 24.49 14.27 38.71
N MET A 128 23.75 13.30 39.24
CA MET A 128 22.57 12.72 38.58
C MET A 128 21.24 13.35 38.99
N GLU A 129 21.20 14.02 40.14
CA GLU A 129 19.99 14.63 40.68
C GLU A 129 19.55 15.83 39.84
N PRO A 130 18.23 16.08 39.70
CA PRO A 130 17.76 17.23 38.95
C PRO A 130 18.20 18.55 39.56
N GLN A 131 18.82 19.41 38.75
CA GLN A 131 19.28 20.73 39.15
C GLN A 131 18.12 21.66 39.48
N ILE A 132 16.97 21.51 38.79
CA ILE A 132 15.81 22.36 39.01
C ILE A 132 14.58 21.48 39.15
N GLN A 133 13.80 21.68 40.21
CA GLN A 133 12.64 20.88 40.53
C GLN A 133 11.42 21.76 40.79
N PHE A 134 10.30 21.42 40.18
CA PHE A 134 8.99 21.97 40.50
C PHE A 134 8.10 20.82 40.97
N ASN A 135 7.72 20.84 42.24
CA ASN A 135 6.93 19.78 42.86
C ASN A 135 5.57 20.32 43.27
N ARG A 136 4.49 19.65 42.86
CA ARG A 136 3.09 19.99 43.17
C ARG A 136 2.72 21.45 42.84
N CYS A 137 3.41 22.04 41.87
CA CYS A 137 3.19 23.43 41.48
C CYS A 137 2.00 23.58 40.52
N LYS A 138 1.40 24.76 40.47
CA LYS A 138 0.35 25.11 39.51
C LYS A 138 0.78 26.30 38.67
N PHE A 139 0.56 26.22 37.37
CA PHE A 139 0.78 27.29 36.41
C PHE A 139 -0.58 27.62 35.79
N ILE A 140 -1.10 28.82 36.02
CA ILE A 140 -2.46 29.22 35.65
C ILE A 140 -2.44 30.53 34.87
N ASN A 141 -3.07 30.57 33.69
CA ASN A 141 -3.24 31.81 32.90
C ASN A 141 -1.93 32.58 32.63
N ASN A 142 -0.78 31.91 32.64
CA ASN A 142 0.49 32.56 32.35
C ASN A 142 0.63 32.82 30.85
N TYR A 143 1.47 33.77 30.49
CA TYR A 143 1.70 34.25 29.15
C TYR A 143 3.21 34.46 28.89
N GLY A 144 3.68 34.07 27.71
CA GLY A 144 5.06 34.30 27.27
C GLY A 144 5.99 33.11 27.51
N ARG A 145 7.27 33.35 27.78
CA ARG A 145 8.21 32.26 28.10
C ARG A 145 7.96 31.83 29.55
N LEU A 146 7.76 30.54 29.82
CA LEU A 146 7.74 30.08 31.21
C LEU A 146 9.16 29.94 31.75
N ILE A 147 9.97 29.19 31.00
CA ILE A 147 11.35 28.92 31.34
C ILE A 147 12.19 29.17 30.09
N TYR A 148 13.19 30.03 30.24
CA TYR A 148 14.21 30.29 29.24
C TYR A 148 15.56 29.82 29.75
N GLY A 149 16.40 29.33 28.86
CA GLY A 149 17.71 28.88 29.27
C GLY A 149 18.57 28.31 28.18
N SER A 150 19.87 28.50 28.39
CA SER A 150 20.90 28.22 27.41
C SER A 150 22.03 27.49 28.09
N HIS A 151 22.28 26.26 27.66
CA HIS A 151 23.48 25.52 28.02
C HIS A 151 24.58 25.90 27.03
N PHE A 152 25.68 26.47 27.51
CA PHE A 152 26.86 26.72 26.69
C PHE A 152 27.58 25.39 26.48
N ILE A 153 27.24 24.72 25.38
CA ILE A 153 27.76 23.40 25.03
C ILE A 153 29.21 23.54 24.53
N ASP A 154 30.16 22.89 25.19
CA ASP A 154 31.46 22.62 24.57
C ASP A 154 31.25 21.67 23.38
N LYS A 155 31.86 21.96 22.23
CA LYS A 155 31.66 21.25 20.95
C LYS A 155 31.89 19.74 21.04
N PHE A 156 32.54 19.26 22.10
CA PHE A 156 32.90 17.87 22.32
C PHE A 156 31.89 17.05 23.14
N ASN A 157 30.92 17.68 23.82
CA ASN A 157 29.95 16.92 24.62
C ASN A 157 28.76 16.43 23.77
N SER A 158 28.65 15.11 23.61
CA SER A 158 27.57 14.47 22.83
C SER A 158 26.20 14.46 23.52
N GLU A 159 26.14 14.69 24.84
CA GLU A 159 24.94 14.58 25.66
C GLU A 159 24.80 15.74 26.66
N PRO A 160 24.73 16.99 26.18
CA PRO A 160 24.72 18.18 27.05
C PRO A 160 23.54 18.24 28.02
N TYR A 161 22.42 17.60 27.66
CA TYR A 161 21.23 17.50 28.49
C TYR A 161 21.45 16.79 29.84
N LYS A 162 22.55 16.04 30.02
CA LYS A 162 22.89 15.40 31.29
C LYS A 162 23.30 16.37 32.40
N CYS A 163 23.85 17.52 32.03
CA CYS A 163 24.34 18.54 32.97
C CYS A 163 23.25 19.45 33.52
N SER A 164 22.06 19.44 32.92
CA SER A 164 21.01 20.39 33.30
C SER A 164 19.64 19.78 33.10
N VAL A 165 19.14 19.24 34.20
CA VAL A 165 17.88 18.52 34.30
C VAL A 165 16.88 19.39 35.04
N ILE A 166 15.77 19.71 34.37
CA ILE A 166 14.58 20.27 35.00
C ILE A 166 13.55 19.16 35.15
N LYS A 167 13.10 18.95 36.38
CA LYS A 167 12.06 17.99 36.72
C LYS A 167 10.82 18.70 37.24
N LEU A 168 9.65 18.30 36.75
CA LEU A 168 8.35 18.78 37.18
C LEU A 168 7.51 17.58 37.62
N THR A 169 7.12 17.54 38.89
CA THR A 169 6.44 16.40 39.51
C THR A 169 5.09 16.83 40.06
N ASP A 170 4.02 16.13 39.71
CA ASP A 170 2.64 16.41 40.17
C ASP A 170 2.15 17.83 39.86
N CYS A 171 2.67 18.45 38.79
CA CYS A 171 2.37 19.84 38.42
C CYS A 171 1.13 19.97 37.53
N LYS A 172 0.46 21.12 37.59
CA LYS A 172 -0.72 21.44 36.76
C LYS A 172 -0.50 22.68 35.90
N PHE A 173 -0.84 22.59 34.62
CA PHE A 173 -0.77 23.68 33.66
C PHE A 173 -2.17 23.94 33.09
N ILE A 174 -2.78 25.06 33.46
CA ILE A 174 -4.18 25.37 33.17
C ILE A 174 -4.27 26.70 32.43
N SER A 175 -4.85 26.68 31.24
CA SER A 175 -5.14 27.89 30.45
C SER A 175 -3.91 28.76 30.19
N ASN A 176 -2.72 28.14 30.14
CA ASN A 176 -1.51 28.89 29.88
C ASN A 176 -1.31 29.10 28.39
N ASP A 177 -0.68 30.23 28.09
CA ASP A 177 -0.16 30.59 26.80
C ASP A 177 1.35 30.82 26.93
N ILE A 178 2.01 29.75 27.38
CA ILE A 178 3.42 29.76 27.75
C ILE A 178 4.22 28.77 26.95
N TYR A 179 5.53 28.95 26.88
CA TYR A 179 6.41 27.94 26.32
C TYR A 179 7.73 27.82 27.07
N PHE A 180 8.28 26.61 27.05
CA PHE A 180 9.65 26.33 27.44
C PHE A 180 10.56 26.60 26.23
N TYR A 181 11.57 27.47 26.38
CA TYR A 181 12.57 27.75 25.35
C TYR A 181 13.94 27.40 25.87
N LEU A 182 14.44 26.20 25.54
CA LEU A 182 15.72 25.71 26.04
C LEU A 182 16.60 25.06 24.98
N SER A 183 17.92 25.19 25.18
CA SER A 183 18.95 24.52 24.38
C SER A 183 19.94 23.74 25.25
N GLY A 184 19.97 22.42 25.10
CA GLY A 184 20.89 21.50 25.77
C GLY A 184 20.41 21.02 27.14
N PHE A 185 19.09 20.89 27.36
CA PHE A 185 18.51 20.53 28.65
C PHE A 185 17.72 19.22 28.61
N LYS A 186 17.60 18.60 29.78
CA LYS A 186 16.71 17.46 30.03
C LYS A 186 15.47 17.92 30.79
N PHE A 187 14.30 17.77 30.18
CA PHE A 187 13.02 17.96 30.84
C PHE A 187 12.37 16.65 31.21
N ILE A 188 11.88 16.56 32.43
CA ILE A 188 11.14 15.41 32.93
C ILE A 188 9.84 15.92 33.53
N PHE A 189 8.72 15.58 32.92
CA PHE A 189 7.38 15.81 33.44
C PHE A 189 6.85 14.48 33.98
N GLU A 190 6.65 14.40 35.29
CA GLU A 190 6.12 13.23 35.98
C GLU A 190 4.78 13.58 36.63
N ASN A 191 3.75 12.75 36.37
CA ASN A 191 2.41 12.92 36.95
C ASN A 191 1.77 14.30 36.68
N CYS A 192 2.13 14.94 35.57
CA CYS A 192 1.68 16.30 35.27
C CYS A 192 0.34 16.32 34.52
N TYR A 193 -0.37 17.45 34.59
CA TYR A 193 -1.65 17.67 33.92
C TYR A 193 -1.65 18.97 33.12
N PHE A 194 -1.89 18.90 31.81
CA PHE A 194 -1.95 20.03 30.89
C PHE A 194 -3.35 20.18 30.29
N THR A 195 -3.93 21.38 30.38
CA THR A 195 -5.24 21.67 29.78
C THR A 195 -5.37 23.10 29.28
N LYS A 196 -6.17 23.30 28.22
CA LYS A 196 -6.49 24.61 27.63
C LYS A 196 -5.25 25.42 27.23
N ILE A 197 -4.21 24.75 26.75
CA ILE A 197 -2.99 25.39 26.25
C ILE A 197 -3.26 25.94 24.85
N ASN A 198 -3.25 27.26 24.67
CA ASN A 198 -3.81 27.88 23.47
C ASN A 198 -2.76 28.41 22.47
N GLY A 199 -1.67 29.03 22.91
CA GLY A 199 -0.75 29.72 22.00
C GLY A 199 -1.40 30.99 21.42
N ASN A 200 -1.10 32.21 21.90
CA ASN A 200 -1.61 33.44 21.27
C ASN A 200 -0.68 34.02 20.21
N GLN A 201 0.61 33.66 20.23
CA GLN A 201 1.58 34.23 19.30
C GLN A 201 1.74 33.34 18.06
N ASN A 202 1.63 33.95 16.88
CA ASN A 202 1.77 33.23 15.60
C ASN A 202 3.19 32.69 15.35
N THR A 203 4.18 33.10 16.14
CA THR A 203 5.61 32.82 15.92
C THR A 203 6.21 31.87 16.95
N ILE A 204 5.43 31.39 17.92
CA ILE A 204 5.94 30.62 19.06
C ILE A 204 5.04 29.40 19.30
N PRO A 205 5.60 28.21 19.55
CA PRO A 205 4.80 27.03 19.91
C PRO A 205 4.16 27.22 21.31
N PRO A 206 2.98 26.64 21.58
CA PRO A 206 2.22 26.83 22.81
C PRO A 206 2.76 26.09 24.03
N LEU A 207 3.79 25.24 23.89
CA LEU A 207 4.34 24.51 25.02
C LEU A 207 5.85 24.43 24.97
N PHE A 208 6.46 24.03 23.86
CA PHE A 208 7.90 23.80 23.83
C PHE A 208 8.54 24.24 22.53
N MET A 209 9.64 24.98 22.63
CA MET A 209 10.44 25.46 21.51
C MET A 209 11.92 25.15 21.72
N SER A 210 12.56 24.64 20.67
CA SER A 210 13.99 24.37 20.70
C SER A 210 14.57 24.34 19.29
N GLU A 211 15.57 25.18 19.05
CA GLU A 211 16.25 25.28 17.76
C GLU A 211 17.68 24.75 17.88
N ASN A 212 18.02 23.77 17.04
CA ASN A 212 19.35 23.19 16.85
C ASN A 212 20.04 22.61 18.12
N SER A 213 19.28 22.17 19.11
CA SER A 213 19.82 21.77 20.41
C SER A 213 19.58 20.31 20.75
N TYR A 214 20.54 19.66 21.41
CA TYR A 214 20.42 18.27 21.89
C TYR A 214 19.60 18.21 23.19
N ASN A 215 18.29 18.42 23.10
CA ASN A 215 17.42 18.30 24.27
C ASN A 215 16.98 16.87 24.50
N PHE A 216 16.57 16.59 25.74
CA PHE A 216 15.86 15.37 26.12
C PHE A 216 14.55 15.80 26.78
N ILE A 217 13.42 15.30 26.29
CA ILE A 217 12.09 15.65 26.82
C ILE A 217 11.37 14.36 27.16
N ARG A 218 10.98 14.18 28.41
CA ARG A 218 10.23 13.01 28.88
C ARG A 218 8.92 13.42 29.51
N PHE A 219 7.84 12.79 29.06
CA PHE A 219 6.52 12.83 29.67
C PHE A 219 6.24 11.43 30.24
N ASN A 220 6.09 11.33 31.55
CA ASN A 220 5.78 10.08 32.23
C ASN A 220 4.52 10.25 33.08
N ASN A 221 3.55 9.35 32.89
CA ASN A 221 2.27 9.39 33.59
C ASN A 221 1.57 10.76 33.50
N THR A 222 1.66 11.40 32.33
CA THR A 222 1.18 12.77 32.11
C THR A 222 -0.14 12.76 31.34
N ILE A 223 -0.98 13.79 31.54
CA ILE A 223 -2.25 13.94 30.83
C ILE A 223 -2.28 15.28 30.10
N PHE A 224 -2.53 15.23 28.79
CA PHE A 224 -2.86 16.36 27.93
C PHE A 224 -4.34 16.29 27.56
N LYS A 225 -5.11 17.30 27.94
CA LYS A 225 -6.56 17.28 27.78
C LYS A 225 -7.13 18.62 27.33
N ASP A 226 -7.99 18.59 26.31
CA ASP A 226 -8.72 19.75 25.80
C ASP A 226 -7.76 20.91 25.43
N ILE A 227 -6.78 20.58 24.59
CA ILE A 227 -5.76 21.52 24.09
C ILE A 227 -6.08 21.84 22.64
N HIS A 228 -6.30 23.12 22.34
CA HIS A 228 -6.60 23.58 20.99
C HIS A 228 -5.64 24.71 20.62
N ALA A 229 -4.43 24.32 20.22
CA ALA A 229 -3.37 25.24 19.84
C ALA A 229 -3.80 26.05 18.60
N LYS A 230 -3.96 27.37 18.77
CA LYS A 230 -4.47 28.26 17.71
C LYS A 230 -3.37 28.83 16.82
N ASN A 231 -2.12 28.71 17.26
CA ASN A 231 -0.95 29.24 16.61
C ASN A 231 -0.59 28.49 15.30
N LYS A 232 0.31 29.09 14.53
CA LYS A 232 0.83 28.51 13.27
C LYS A 232 1.98 27.53 13.49
N LEU A 233 2.22 27.10 14.73
CA LEU A 233 3.30 26.19 15.13
C LEU A 233 2.69 25.01 15.92
N PRO A 234 3.34 23.85 15.96
CA PRO A 234 2.84 22.69 16.73
C PRO A 234 2.83 22.96 18.24
N LEU A 235 2.22 22.06 19.02
CA LEU A 235 2.30 22.10 20.48
C LEU A 235 3.78 22.08 20.94
N ILE A 236 4.58 21.20 20.33
CA ILE A 236 6.01 21.05 20.59
C ILE A 236 6.79 21.18 19.28
N HIS A 237 7.68 22.17 19.21
CA HIS A 237 8.62 22.36 18.11
C HIS A 237 10.05 22.13 18.59
N SER A 238 10.75 21.15 18.01
CA SER A 238 12.12 20.88 18.39
C SER A 238 12.95 20.28 17.25
N SER A 239 14.28 20.37 17.36
CA SER A 239 15.19 19.75 16.41
C SER A 239 16.35 19.09 17.15
N LYS A 240 16.78 17.91 16.67
CA LYS A 240 17.81 17.08 17.33
C LYS A 240 17.47 16.77 18.79
N SER A 241 16.23 16.38 19.10
CA SER A 241 15.82 16.08 20.48
C SER A 241 15.47 14.61 20.68
N ILE A 242 15.74 14.10 21.87
CA ILE A 242 15.20 12.82 22.32
C ILE A 242 13.86 13.10 22.97
N ILE A 243 12.82 12.35 22.59
CA ILE A 243 11.49 12.46 23.19
C ILE A 243 11.05 11.10 23.71
N GLU A 244 10.62 11.06 24.96
CA GLU A 244 10.03 9.89 25.60
C GLU A 244 8.63 10.21 26.09
N ILE A 245 7.64 9.43 25.66
CA ILE A 245 6.24 9.54 26.07
C ILE A 245 5.82 8.21 26.66
N GLU A 246 5.65 8.16 27.98
CA GLU A 246 5.36 6.93 28.72
C GLU A 246 4.11 7.09 29.58
N ASN A 247 3.23 6.09 29.57
CA ASN A 247 2.01 6.07 30.40
C ASN A 247 1.17 7.35 30.24
N THR A 248 1.18 7.97 29.07
CA THR A 248 0.68 9.34 28.87
C THR A 248 -0.59 9.33 28.02
N ILE A 249 -1.52 10.24 28.33
CA ILE A 249 -2.80 10.37 27.63
C ILE A 249 -2.88 11.71 26.91
N PHE A 250 -3.15 11.69 25.62
CA PHE A 250 -3.56 12.84 24.82
C PHE A 250 -5.04 12.70 24.46
N SER A 251 -5.87 13.63 24.91
CA SER A 251 -7.33 13.60 24.73
C SER A 251 -7.87 14.94 24.27
N ASN A 252 -8.59 14.95 23.15
CA ASN A 252 -9.14 16.17 22.55
C ASN A 252 -8.05 17.24 22.31
N CYS A 253 -6.91 16.83 21.76
CA CYS A 253 -5.79 17.72 21.48
C CYS A 253 -5.68 18.02 19.98
N SER A 254 -5.70 19.30 19.60
CA SER A 254 -5.54 19.73 18.21
C SER A 254 -4.61 20.93 18.09
N SER A 255 -4.03 21.13 16.91
CA SER A 255 -3.30 22.35 16.54
C SER A 255 -3.73 22.86 15.17
N ASN A 256 -3.83 24.18 15.03
CA ASN A 256 -4.02 24.85 13.73
C ASN A 256 -2.82 24.65 12.78
N TYR A 257 -1.66 24.25 13.31
CA TYR A 257 -0.52 23.78 12.50
C TYR A 257 -0.81 22.47 11.78
N GLY A 258 -1.80 21.70 12.24
CA GLY A 258 -2.14 20.36 11.74
C GLY A 258 -1.50 19.24 12.55
N TYR A 259 -0.35 19.49 13.20
CA TYR A 259 0.40 18.49 13.97
C TYR A 259 0.61 18.92 15.44
N LEU A 260 0.64 17.96 16.37
CA LEU A 260 0.99 18.22 17.77
C LEU A 260 2.50 18.41 17.98
N PHE A 261 3.33 17.72 17.22
CA PHE A 261 4.79 17.74 17.33
C PHE A 261 5.42 18.02 15.97
N ASP A 262 6.38 18.94 15.91
CA ASP A 262 7.31 19.10 14.78
C ASP A 262 8.73 18.83 15.26
N ILE A 263 9.27 17.67 14.89
CA ILE A 263 10.57 17.17 15.34
C ILE A 263 11.43 16.78 14.14
N LYS A 264 12.58 17.43 13.97
CA LYS A 264 13.43 17.24 12.77
C LYS A 264 14.88 16.88 13.09
N ARG A 265 15.51 16.24 12.10
CA ARG A 265 16.97 16.10 11.96
C ARG A 265 17.62 15.33 13.11
N HIS A 266 17.10 14.15 13.43
CA HIS A 266 17.77 13.28 14.40
C HIS A 266 19.15 12.85 13.88
N LYS A 267 20.12 12.79 14.79
CA LYS A 267 21.39 12.07 14.58
C LYS A 267 21.24 10.62 15.06
N ASN A 268 22.23 9.78 14.74
CA ASN A 268 22.18 8.32 14.91
C ASN A 268 21.68 7.82 16.29
N PHE A 269 21.92 8.54 17.39
CA PHE A 269 21.52 8.13 18.74
C PHE A 269 20.17 8.70 19.21
N GLN A 270 19.52 9.57 18.43
CA GLN A 270 18.32 10.29 18.83
C GLN A 270 17.06 9.57 18.36
N TYR A 271 16.01 9.61 19.18
CA TYR A 271 14.78 8.86 18.94
C TYR A 271 13.56 9.53 19.58
N ILE A 272 12.38 9.11 19.10
CA ILE A 272 11.09 9.35 19.72
C ILE A 272 10.57 7.99 20.20
N MET A 273 10.40 7.84 21.50
CA MET A 273 9.85 6.65 22.14
C MET A 273 8.45 6.96 22.66
N ILE A 274 7.50 6.09 22.34
CA ILE A 274 6.13 6.14 22.85
C ILE A 274 5.82 4.77 23.43
N ASN A 275 5.48 4.70 24.72
CA ASN A 275 5.18 3.46 25.40
C ASN A 275 3.93 3.60 26.26
N ASN A 276 3.05 2.60 26.22
CA ASN A 276 1.85 2.51 27.05
C ASN A 276 1.00 3.80 27.06
N SER A 277 0.86 4.45 25.90
CA SER A 277 0.26 5.78 25.80
C SER A 277 -1.01 5.75 24.94
N THR A 278 -1.93 6.67 25.21
CA THR A 278 -3.23 6.74 24.52
C THR A 278 -3.41 8.09 23.82
N PHE A 279 -3.75 8.05 22.54
CA PHE A 279 -4.10 9.21 21.73
C PHE A 279 -5.57 9.08 21.30
N THR A 280 -6.44 9.99 21.79
CA THR A 280 -7.88 9.96 21.51
C THR A 280 -8.39 11.32 21.07
N ASN A 281 -9.15 11.36 19.96
CA ASN A 281 -9.68 12.61 19.39
C ASN A 281 -8.57 13.66 19.17
N VAL A 282 -7.46 13.25 18.58
CA VAL A 282 -6.33 14.15 18.29
C VAL A 282 -6.29 14.55 16.82
N CYS A 283 -5.65 15.68 16.49
CA CYS A 283 -5.20 15.95 15.12
C CYS A 283 -4.02 15.05 14.73
N SER A 284 -3.34 15.34 13.62
CA SER A 284 -2.11 14.61 13.29
C SER A 284 -1.07 14.80 14.39
N ILE A 285 -0.24 13.79 14.62
CA ILE A 285 0.59 13.76 15.83
C ILE A 285 1.98 14.32 15.53
N PHE A 286 2.76 13.67 14.66
CA PHE A 286 4.15 14.06 14.39
C PHE A 286 4.34 14.54 12.95
N TYR A 287 5.11 15.61 12.80
CA TYR A 287 5.73 16.06 11.55
C TYR A 287 7.25 16.07 11.71
N GLY A 288 8.00 15.72 10.66
CA GLY A 288 9.45 15.62 10.77
C GLY A 288 10.22 15.18 9.52
N GLU A 289 11.51 14.94 9.71
CA GLU A 289 12.39 14.28 8.73
C GLU A 289 13.58 13.62 9.45
N TYR A 290 14.07 12.50 8.91
CA TYR A 290 15.22 11.76 9.43
C TYR A 290 15.09 11.42 10.92
N THR A 291 14.00 10.77 11.31
CA THR A 291 13.65 10.52 12.72
C THR A 291 13.51 9.02 13.00
N ASN A 292 13.87 8.58 14.21
CA ASN A 292 13.69 7.20 14.65
C ASN A 292 12.53 7.11 15.64
N PHE A 293 11.46 6.41 15.29
CA PHE A 293 10.29 6.20 16.12
C PHE A 293 10.25 4.77 16.67
N ASN A 294 9.99 4.64 17.96
CA ASN A 294 9.70 3.37 18.62
C ASN A 294 8.39 3.49 19.42
N ILE A 295 7.31 2.91 18.90
CA ILE A 295 5.97 2.97 19.48
C ILE A 295 5.59 1.59 19.99
N THR A 296 5.30 1.47 21.29
CA THR A 296 4.97 0.20 21.93
C THR A 296 3.75 0.29 22.83
N ASN A 297 2.96 -0.79 22.90
CA ASN A 297 1.85 -0.94 23.85
C ASN A 297 0.84 0.23 23.84
N SER A 298 0.64 0.89 22.70
CA SER A 298 -0.06 2.18 22.63
C SER A 298 -1.36 2.10 21.85
N LEU A 299 -2.28 3.01 22.17
CA LEU A 299 -3.64 3.04 21.65
C LEU A 299 -3.94 4.35 20.92
N PHE A 300 -4.32 4.25 19.64
CA PHE A 300 -4.75 5.38 18.80
C PHE A 300 -6.22 5.20 18.46
N LYS A 301 -7.10 6.08 18.92
CA LYS A 301 -8.54 5.91 18.68
C LYS A 301 -9.32 7.20 18.41
N ASN A 302 -10.40 7.06 17.65
CA ASN A 302 -11.35 8.14 17.37
C ASN A 302 -10.68 9.37 16.73
N ILE A 303 -9.76 9.15 15.80
CA ILE A 303 -9.08 10.22 15.05
C ILE A 303 -9.87 10.46 13.76
N ASN A 304 -10.30 11.72 13.55
CA ASN A 304 -11.09 12.11 12.38
C ASN A 304 -10.38 13.25 11.65
N LEU A 305 -9.67 12.91 10.59
CA LEU A 305 -8.91 13.84 9.76
C LEU A 305 -9.61 14.01 8.42
N LYS A 306 -9.92 15.26 8.08
CA LYS A 306 -10.56 15.66 6.82
C LYS A 306 -9.61 16.38 5.86
N ASN A 307 -8.41 16.69 6.35
CA ASN A 307 -7.36 17.37 5.60
C ASN A 307 -6.40 16.33 4.98
N SER A 308 -5.73 16.71 3.89
CA SER A 308 -4.84 15.81 3.14
C SER A 308 -3.48 15.59 3.83
N ILE A 309 -3.41 15.62 5.16
CA ILE A 309 -2.18 15.40 5.93
C ILE A 309 -2.14 13.98 6.49
N VAL A 310 -0.92 13.45 6.66
CA VAL A 310 -0.69 12.11 7.24
C VAL A 310 -1.14 12.08 8.70
N ALA A 311 -1.73 10.97 9.13
CA ALA A 311 -2.47 10.93 10.39
C ALA A 311 -1.63 10.81 11.67
N ILE A 312 -0.58 9.98 11.65
CA ILE A 312 0.17 9.65 12.86
C ILE A 312 1.59 10.21 12.78
N ILE A 313 2.37 9.80 11.78
CA ILE A 313 3.75 10.28 11.59
C ILE A 313 3.97 10.70 10.15
N ASP A 314 4.09 12.00 9.96
CA ASP A 314 4.47 12.63 8.70
C ASP A 314 5.97 12.97 8.71
N SER A 315 6.82 11.95 8.59
CA SER A 315 8.27 12.11 8.73
C SER A 315 9.04 11.36 7.65
N LYS A 316 9.61 12.10 6.69
CA LYS A 316 10.37 11.50 5.57
C LYS A 316 11.67 10.84 6.03
N TYR A 317 12.12 9.82 5.30
CA TYR A 317 13.41 9.13 5.53
C TYR A 317 13.58 8.64 6.98
N SER A 318 12.47 8.28 7.61
CA SER A 318 12.41 7.94 9.03
C SER A 318 12.26 6.43 9.22
N ASN A 319 12.70 5.93 10.37
CA ASN A 319 12.55 4.54 10.77
C ASN A 319 11.43 4.44 11.81
N ILE A 320 10.35 3.74 11.47
CA ILE A 320 9.15 3.64 12.31
C ILE A 320 8.98 2.19 12.75
N LYS A 321 9.15 1.93 14.05
CA LYS A 321 8.91 0.63 14.67
C LYS A 321 7.67 0.70 15.55
N ILE A 322 6.72 -0.20 15.31
CA ILE A 322 5.44 -0.26 16.03
C ILE A 322 5.24 -1.67 16.57
N LYS A 323 4.99 -1.80 17.88
CA LYS A 323 4.78 -3.10 18.51
C LYS A 323 3.64 -3.11 19.53
N ASN A 324 2.78 -4.13 19.50
CA ASN A 324 1.67 -4.25 20.46
C ASN A 324 0.75 -3.02 20.47
N CYS A 325 0.43 -2.46 19.30
CA CYS A 325 -0.32 -1.22 19.19
C CYS A 325 -1.66 -1.42 18.50
N ASP A 326 -2.59 -0.54 18.83
CA ASP A 326 -3.99 -0.66 18.45
C ASP A 326 -4.49 0.65 17.82
N PHE A 327 -5.14 0.53 16.65
CA PHE A 327 -5.70 1.63 15.87
C PHE A 327 -7.21 1.41 15.65
N TYR A 328 -8.04 2.27 16.27
CA TYR A 328 -9.50 2.10 16.27
C TYR A 328 -10.27 3.34 15.82
N ASN A 329 -11.35 3.13 15.06
CA ASN A 329 -12.31 4.20 14.71
C ASN A 329 -11.62 5.41 14.07
N LEU A 330 -10.85 5.18 13.02
CA LEU A 330 -10.13 6.26 12.33
C LEU A 330 -10.90 6.66 11.07
N THR A 331 -11.04 7.96 10.81
CA THR A 331 -11.49 8.50 9.52
C THR A 331 -10.34 9.30 8.92
N LEU A 332 -9.87 8.88 7.75
CA LEU A 332 -8.61 9.33 7.16
C LEU A 332 -8.83 9.87 5.74
N SER A 333 -8.19 11.01 5.43
CA SER A 333 -8.06 11.54 4.08
C SER A 333 -6.65 11.46 3.50
N ASN A 334 -5.71 10.91 4.26
CA ASN A 334 -4.37 10.52 3.81
C ASN A 334 -3.93 9.22 4.51
N SER A 335 -2.69 8.75 4.28
CA SER A 335 -2.13 7.56 4.95
C SER A 335 -1.89 7.78 6.45
N LEU A 336 -1.66 6.69 7.19
CA LEU A 336 -1.28 6.74 8.60
C LEU A 336 0.16 7.25 8.81
N PHE A 337 1.05 6.89 7.90
CA PHE A 337 2.48 7.20 7.95
C PHE A 337 2.96 7.75 6.62
N GLU A 338 4.04 8.52 6.66
CA GLU A 338 4.63 9.08 5.44
C GLU A 338 5.30 7.99 4.60
N LYS A 339 5.01 8.00 3.29
CA LYS A 339 5.32 6.92 2.34
C LYS A 339 6.81 6.64 2.17
N GLU A 340 7.66 7.64 2.39
CA GLU A 340 9.13 7.52 2.27
C GLU A 340 9.80 7.09 3.60
N SER A 341 9.05 6.46 4.50
CA SER A 341 9.57 5.89 5.75
C SER A 341 9.81 4.38 5.65
N PHE A 342 10.75 3.88 6.45
CA PHE A 342 10.90 2.46 6.73
C PHE A 342 9.92 2.07 7.85
N ILE A 343 9.13 1.03 7.64
CA ILE A 343 8.07 0.66 8.59
C ILE A 343 8.22 -0.80 9.00
N THR A 344 8.29 -1.04 10.31
CA THR A 344 8.22 -2.37 10.92
C THR A 344 7.07 -2.43 11.92
N MET A 345 6.18 -3.40 11.78
CA MET A 345 5.04 -3.62 12.66
C MET A 345 5.02 -5.05 13.21
N ASP A 346 4.79 -5.20 14.51
CA ASP A 346 4.69 -6.50 15.19
C ASP A 346 3.53 -6.50 16.19
N ASN A 347 2.58 -7.43 16.06
CA ASN A 347 1.40 -7.52 16.94
C ASN A 347 0.58 -6.21 16.92
N VAL A 348 0.06 -5.81 15.75
CA VAL A 348 -0.68 -4.55 15.59
C VAL A 348 -2.11 -4.81 15.11
N LYS A 349 -3.08 -4.06 15.66
CA LYS A 349 -4.49 -4.18 15.30
C LYS A 349 -5.03 -2.92 14.65
N PHE A 350 -5.79 -3.09 13.57
CA PHE A 350 -6.48 -2.03 12.85
C PHE A 350 -7.96 -2.37 12.78
N LYS A 351 -8.84 -1.52 13.33
CA LYS A 351 -10.27 -1.80 13.32
C LYS A 351 -11.14 -0.57 13.15
N ASN A 352 -12.20 -0.73 12.36
CA ASN A 352 -13.16 0.33 12.04
C ASN A 352 -12.48 1.56 11.42
N ILE A 353 -11.66 1.37 10.39
CA ILE A 353 -10.98 2.47 9.70
C ILE A 353 -11.77 2.80 8.43
N LYS A 354 -12.09 4.07 8.23
CA LYS A 354 -12.62 4.59 6.98
C LYS A 354 -11.60 5.52 6.38
N SER A 355 -11.18 5.25 5.15
CA SER A 355 -10.26 6.09 4.42
C SER A 355 -10.86 6.48 3.09
N ASN A 356 -10.86 7.77 2.79
CA ASN A 356 -11.02 8.27 1.42
C ASN A 356 -9.65 8.63 0.79
N SER A 357 -8.54 8.21 1.41
CA SER A 357 -7.22 8.34 0.84
C SER A 357 -6.93 7.31 -0.25
N LYS A 358 -5.83 7.53 -0.97
CA LYS A 358 -5.25 6.52 -1.87
C LYS A 358 -4.80 5.25 -1.13
N THR A 359 -4.39 5.30 0.14
CA THR A 359 -4.06 4.08 0.89
C THR A 359 -3.91 4.36 2.38
N VAL A 360 -4.13 3.35 3.23
CA VAL A 360 -3.91 3.47 4.68
C VAL A 360 -2.42 3.34 5.01
N LEU A 361 -1.75 2.34 4.43
CA LEU A 361 -0.33 2.07 4.57
C LEU A 361 0.35 2.17 3.20
N TYR A 362 0.92 3.35 2.92
CA TYR A 362 1.74 3.55 1.73
C TYR A 362 3.21 3.35 2.07
N THR A 363 3.93 2.57 1.28
CA THR A 363 5.40 2.57 1.29
C THR A 363 5.94 2.77 -0.11
N LEU A 364 6.87 3.71 -0.24
CA LEU A 364 7.56 4.09 -1.46
C LEU A 364 9.07 3.99 -1.24
N HIS A 365 9.76 3.22 -2.09
CA HIS A 365 11.22 3.05 -2.09
C HIS A 365 11.84 2.48 -0.81
N ASN A 366 11.06 1.91 0.11
CA ASN A 366 11.55 1.38 1.38
C ASN A 366 11.01 0.00 1.68
N ASP A 367 11.73 -0.73 2.53
CA ASP A 367 11.31 -2.04 2.99
C ASP A 367 10.16 -1.90 3.99
N ILE A 368 9.25 -2.87 3.97
CA ILE A 368 8.18 -3.00 4.95
C ILE A 368 8.15 -4.41 5.53
N ALA A 369 8.08 -4.50 6.85
CA ALA A 369 7.99 -5.75 7.57
C ALA A 369 6.77 -5.72 8.51
N MET A 370 5.88 -6.67 8.34
CA MET A 370 4.64 -6.81 9.09
C MET A 370 4.53 -8.23 9.63
N ASN A 371 4.41 -8.37 10.96
CA ASN A 371 4.23 -9.65 11.63
C ASN A 371 3.04 -9.58 12.59
N ASN A 372 2.18 -10.59 12.56
CA ASN A 372 1.05 -10.73 13.47
C ASN A 372 0.14 -9.48 13.46
N ILE A 373 -0.48 -9.20 12.31
CA ILE A 373 -1.32 -8.02 12.11
C ILE A 373 -2.78 -8.44 12.01
N GLU A 374 -3.68 -7.77 12.73
CA GLU A 374 -5.12 -8.00 12.67
C GLU A 374 -5.81 -6.78 12.04
N VAL A 375 -6.60 -6.98 10.99
CA VAL A 375 -7.37 -5.93 10.31
C VAL A 375 -8.83 -6.32 10.22
N ASP A 376 -9.73 -5.49 10.75
CA ASP A 376 -11.17 -5.77 10.81
C ASP A 376 -11.99 -4.53 10.44
N ASN A 377 -12.92 -4.69 9.50
CA ASN A 377 -13.87 -3.64 9.12
C ASN A 377 -13.16 -2.35 8.68
N VAL A 378 -12.29 -2.46 7.67
CA VAL A 378 -11.60 -1.32 7.05
C VAL A 378 -12.20 -1.02 5.68
N SER A 379 -12.47 0.26 5.41
CA SER A 379 -13.05 0.74 4.16
C SER A 379 -12.13 1.77 3.51
N CYS A 380 -11.56 1.46 2.35
CA CYS A 380 -10.71 2.32 1.54
C CYS A 380 -11.46 2.73 0.25
N ILE A 381 -12.20 3.83 0.32
CA ILE A 381 -13.13 4.30 -0.74
C ILE A 381 -12.64 5.58 -1.44
N GLY A 382 -11.33 5.80 -1.44
CA GLY A 382 -10.69 6.95 -2.09
C GLY A 382 -10.62 6.81 -3.61
N ASP A 383 -9.55 7.37 -4.20
CA ASP A 383 -9.35 7.39 -5.65
C ASP A 383 -9.52 6.01 -6.32
N SER A 384 -10.24 6.00 -7.45
CA SER A 384 -10.64 4.78 -8.14
C SER A 384 -9.44 3.94 -8.60
N GLY A 385 -9.38 2.68 -8.16
CA GLY A 385 -8.36 1.70 -8.55
C GLY A 385 -7.13 1.65 -7.65
N ASP A 386 -6.75 2.75 -7.02
CA ASP A 386 -5.55 2.82 -6.19
C ASP A 386 -5.83 2.69 -4.69
N SER A 387 -7.08 2.89 -4.24
CA SER A 387 -7.43 2.88 -2.81
C SER A 387 -7.27 1.50 -2.16
N SER A 388 -6.16 1.27 -1.46
CA SER A 388 -5.86 -0.02 -0.79
C SER A 388 -5.66 0.12 0.72
N PHE A 389 -5.59 -0.99 1.45
CA PHE A 389 -5.08 -0.95 2.82
C PHE A 389 -3.56 -0.88 2.83
N ILE A 390 -2.89 -1.75 2.05
CA ILE A 390 -1.44 -1.72 1.83
C ILE A 390 -1.17 -1.40 0.36
N LEU A 391 -0.38 -0.37 0.11
CA LEU A 391 0.21 -0.07 -1.20
C LEU A 391 1.73 -0.08 -1.06
N PHE A 392 2.36 -1.04 -1.73
CA PHE A 392 3.81 -1.12 -1.82
C PHE A 392 4.26 -0.74 -3.23
N ASN A 393 5.08 0.30 -3.32
CA ASN A 393 5.72 0.74 -4.55
C ASN A 393 7.24 0.70 -4.39
N SER A 394 7.86 -0.30 -5.02
CA SER A 394 9.32 -0.46 -5.05
C SER A 394 10.04 0.53 -5.94
N ASN A 395 9.38 0.97 -7.02
CA ASN A 395 10.01 1.61 -8.16
C ASN A 395 11.20 0.77 -8.66
N GLU A 396 12.28 1.37 -9.17
CA GLU A 396 13.46 0.65 -9.70
C GLU A 396 14.43 0.09 -8.64
N THR A 397 14.07 0.09 -7.35
CA THR A 397 15.02 -0.26 -6.28
C THR A 397 14.84 -1.67 -5.74
N ASN A 398 15.96 -2.29 -5.34
CA ASN A 398 16.02 -3.61 -4.72
C ASN A 398 15.40 -3.58 -3.30
N LYS A 399 14.07 -3.64 -3.18
CA LYS A 399 13.35 -3.59 -1.89
C LYS A 399 12.73 -4.91 -1.49
N LYS A 400 12.28 -4.99 -0.24
CA LYS A 400 11.66 -6.18 0.35
C LYS A 400 10.36 -5.82 1.07
N ILE A 401 9.31 -6.59 0.80
CA ILE A 401 8.05 -6.58 1.55
C ILE A 401 7.86 -7.96 2.21
N THR A 402 7.67 -7.96 3.52
CA THR A 402 7.47 -9.16 4.32
C THR A 402 6.20 -9.04 5.14
N ILE A 403 5.22 -9.91 4.86
CA ILE A 403 3.95 -9.98 5.57
C ILE A 403 3.76 -11.40 6.11
N LYS A 404 3.77 -11.53 7.44
CA LYS A 404 3.64 -12.81 8.15
C LYS A 404 2.50 -12.75 9.15
N ASN A 405 1.72 -13.82 9.24
CA ASN A 405 0.63 -13.95 10.21
C ASN A 405 -0.36 -12.75 10.15
N PHE A 406 -0.68 -12.30 8.94
CA PHE A 406 -1.61 -11.21 8.70
C PHE A 406 -3.05 -11.76 8.60
N TYR A 407 -3.97 -11.21 9.37
CA TYR A 407 -5.38 -11.59 9.36
C TYR A 407 -6.24 -10.37 9.01
N ALA A 408 -6.92 -10.41 7.87
CA ALA A 408 -7.83 -9.36 7.42
C ALA A 408 -9.23 -9.89 7.16
N LYS A 409 -10.24 -9.21 7.70
CA LYS A 409 -11.65 -9.55 7.47
C LYS A 409 -12.56 -8.35 7.25
N ASN A 410 -13.64 -8.58 6.49
CA ASN A 410 -14.72 -7.62 6.28
C ASN A 410 -14.23 -6.26 5.76
N CYS A 411 -13.21 -6.26 4.90
CA CYS A 411 -12.65 -5.02 4.36
C CYS A 411 -13.21 -4.70 2.97
N ILE A 412 -13.30 -3.41 2.64
CA ILE A 412 -13.79 -2.92 1.35
C ILE A 412 -12.75 -1.95 0.80
N SER A 413 -12.32 -2.11 -0.45
CA SER A 413 -11.34 -1.23 -1.08
C SER A 413 -11.68 -0.95 -2.55
N ASN A 414 -11.44 0.27 -3.05
CA ASN A 414 -11.58 0.55 -4.48
C ASN A 414 -10.42 -0.08 -5.28
N GLY A 415 -9.22 -0.14 -4.72
CA GLY A 415 -8.16 -1.03 -5.19
C GLY A 415 -8.27 -2.41 -4.55
N SER A 416 -7.30 -3.28 -4.79
CA SER A 416 -7.14 -4.50 -3.99
C SER A 416 -6.76 -4.17 -2.56
N PHE A 417 -7.03 -5.08 -1.64
CA PHE A 417 -6.75 -4.84 -0.24
C PHE A 417 -5.23 -4.71 0.03
N ILE A 418 -4.45 -5.60 -0.58
CA ILE A 418 -2.99 -5.52 -0.67
C ILE A 418 -2.60 -5.33 -2.13
N THR A 419 -1.90 -4.24 -2.42
CA THR A 419 -1.45 -3.89 -3.76
C THR A 419 0.07 -3.74 -3.80
N ILE A 420 0.71 -4.44 -4.73
CA ILE A 420 2.16 -4.37 -4.98
C ILE A 420 2.34 -3.97 -6.44
N ILE A 421 3.00 -2.84 -6.65
CA ILE A 421 3.20 -2.24 -7.98
C ILE A 421 4.67 -1.90 -8.22
N ASP A 422 4.99 -1.69 -9.50
CA ASP A 422 6.27 -1.26 -10.05
C ASP A 422 7.45 -2.22 -9.80
N HIS A 423 7.97 -2.82 -10.88
CA HIS A 423 9.17 -3.66 -10.90
C HIS A 423 9.19 -4.77 -9.82
N ILE A 424 8.08 -5.52 -9.69
CA ILE A 424 7.98 -6.69 -8.78
C ILE A 424 9.17 -7.63 -8.88
N ILE A 425 9.79 -7.72 -10.06
CA ILE A 425 11.01 -8.49 -10.34
C ILE A 425 12.17 -8.18 -9.37
N ASN A 426 12.28 -6.93 -8.95
CA ASN A 426 13.33 -6.44 -8.05
C ASN A 426 12.89 -6.45 -6.57
N VAL A 427 11.69 -6.97 -6.29
CA VAL A 427 11.09 -7.03 -4.96
C VAL A 427 11.28 -8.41 -4.35
N GLY A 428 11.88 -8.47 -3.16
CA GLY A 428 11.75 -9.65 -2.33
C GLY A 428 10.36 -9.65 -1.69
N LEU A 429 9.47 -10.53 -2.13
CA LEU A 429 8.10 -10.62 -1.63
C LEU A 429 7.93 -11.88 -0.78
N GLU A 430 7.64 -11.71 0.51
CA GLU A 430 7.30 -12.81 1.42
C GLU A 430 5.88 -12.64 1.97
N LEU A 431 4.95 -13.50 1.54
CA LEU A 431 3.60 -13.63 2.10
C LEU A 431 3.47 -15.01 2.76
N ILE A 432 3.55 -15.07 4.09
CA ILE A 432 3.57 -16.34 4.82
C ILE A 432 2.48 -16.38 5.91
N SER A 433 1.66 -17.43 5.89
CA SER A 433 0.65 -17.69 6.93
C SER A 433 -0.38 -16.58 7.10
N ASN A 434 -0.81 -15.94 5.99
CA ASN A 434 -1.78 -14.86 6.03
C ASN A 434 -3.20 -15.36 5.72
N THR A 435 -4.22 -14.72 6.29
CA THR A 435 -5.63 -15.01 6.04
C THR A 435 -6.36 -13.73 5.60
N CYS A 436 -6.97 -13.76 4.43
CA CYS A 436 -7.85 -12.71 3.92
C CYS A 436 -9.25 -13.30 3.74
N ASN A 437 -10.21 -12.81 4.53
CA ASN A 437 -11.56 -13.37 4.60
C ASN A 437 -12.64 -12.32 4.34
N ASN A 438 -13.59 -12.58 3.44
CA ASN A 438 -14.74 -11.71 3.22
C ASN A 438 -14.35 -10.24 2.91
N ASN A 439 -13.33 -10.05 2.07
CA ASN A 439 -12.93 -8.73 1.59
C ASN A 439 -13.52 -8.44 0.21
N PHE A 440 -13.74 -7.16 -0.10
CA PHE A 440 -14.30 -6.69 -1.36
C PHE A 440 -13.36 -5.70 -2.04
N ALA A 441 -13.06 -5.90 -3.32
CA ALA A 441 -12.23 -5.01 -4.14
C ALA A 441 -12.73 -4.84 -5.58
N ILE A 442 -12.20 -3.89 -6.36
CA ILE A 442 -12.47 -3.83 -7.81
C ILE A 442 -11.82 -5.00 -8.53
N ASN A 443 -10.54 -5.23 -8.30
CA ASN A 443 -9.81 -6.41 -8.75
C ASN A 443 -9.09 -7.01 -7.56
N GLY A 444 -8.74 -8.30 -7.59
CA GLY A 444 -7.91 -8.92 -6.56
C GLY A 444 -8.51 -8.71 -5.17
N GLY A 445 -9.61 -9.42 -4.85
CA GLY A 445 -10.36 -9.20 -3.60
C GLY A 445 -9.49 -9.15 -2.35
N ALA A 446 -8.34 -9.82 -2.37
CA ALA A 446 -7.29 -9.67 -1.37
C ALA A 446 -5.97 -9.10 -1.91
N LEU A 447 -5.45 -9.63 -3.03
CA LEU A 447 -4.09 -9.34 -3.49
C LEU A 447 -4.06 -8.91 -4.96
N TYR A 448 -3.30 -7.86 -5.24
CA TYR A 448 -2.96 -7.43 -6.58
C TYR A 448 -1.47 -7.22 -6.80
N LEU A 449 -0.99 -7.74 -7.94
CA LEU A 449 0.40 -7.71 -8.36
C LEU A 449 0.49 -7.09 -9.76
N GLU A 450 1.21 -5.98 -9.91
CA GLU A 450 1.45 -5.33 -11.20
C GLU A 450 2.94 -5.21 -11.53
N ASP A 451 3.30 -5.53 -12.78
CA ASP A 451 4.68 -5.38 -13.26
C ASP A 451 4.95 -3.99 -13.86
N GLY A 452 6.22 -3.59 -13.86
CA GLY A 452 6.71 -2.40 -14.57
C GLY A 452 6.98 -2.67 -16.06
N ILE A 453 7.20 -1.60 -16.84
CA ILE A 453 7.31 -1.64 -18.31
C ILE A 453 8.63 -2.29 -18.82
N ASN A 454 9.68 -2.37 -17.98
CA ASN A 454 11.00 -2.85 -18.39
C ASN A 454 11.44 -4.06 -17.55
N ILE A 455 11.22 -5.25 -18.10
CA ILE A 455 11.57 -6.52 -17.47
C ILE A 455 12.96 -6.95 -17.94
N ASP A 456 13.97 -6.71 -17.10
CA ASP A 456 15.28 -7.33 -17.33
C ASP A 456 15.19 -8.85 -17.09
N LYS A 457 15.86 -9.65 -17.92
CA LYS A 457 15.72 -11.12 -17.91
C LYS A 457 16.59 -11.80 -16.86
N HIS A 458 17.55 -11.09 -16.26
CA HIS A 458 18.67 -11.70 -15.54
C HIS A 458 18.60 -11.62 -14.01
N ASN A 459 17.78 -10.75 -13.43
CA ASN A 459 17.60 -10.66 -11.97
C ASN A 459 16.16 -11.01 -11.63
N ASN A 460 15.93 -12.10 -10.90
CA ASN A 460 14.63 -12.35 -10.26
C ASN A 460 14.91 -12.51 -8.78
N LYS A 461 14.34 -11.63 -7.94
CA LYS A 461 14.31 -11.88 -6.50
C LYS A 461 13.25 -12.91 -6.15
N ASP A 462 13.42 -13.53 -4.99
CA ASP A 462 12.52 -14.57 -4.50
C ASP A 462 11.14 -13.97 -4.15
N ILE A 463 10.12 -14.46 -4.84
CA ILE A 463 8.71 -14.30 -4.46
C ILE A 463 8.27 -15.57 -3.77
N THR A 464 7.82 -15.45 -2.52
CA THR A 464 7.40 -16.55 -1.66
C THR A 464 5.97 -16.30 -1.18
N ILE A 465 5.05 -17.21 -1.50
CA ILE A 465 3.65 -17.17 -1.09
C ILE A 465 3.31 -18.52 -0.46
N LYS A 466 3.35 -18.65 0.86
CA LYS A 466 3.18 -19.94 1.56
C LYS A 466 2.14 -19.91 2.67
N ASN A 467 1.38 -21.00 2.78
CA ASN A 467 0.42 -21.22 3.88
C ASN A 467 -0.65 -20.12 4.02
N ASN A 468 -1.03 -19.46 2.93
CA ASN A 468 -2.03 -18.39 2.98
C ASN A 468 -3.45 -18.92 2.74
N VAL A 469 -4.45 -18.27 3.32
CA VAL A 469 -5.87 -18.56 3.17
C VAL A 469 -6.59 -17.34 2.59
N PHE A 470 -7.19 -17.52 1.42
CA PHE A 470 -8.06 -16.54 0.77
C PHE A 470 -9.46 -17.13 0.68
N ASN A 471 -10.35 -16.70 1.58
CA ASN A 471 -11.71 -17.24 1.69
C ASN A 471 -12.75 -16.14 1.47
N GLU A 472 -13.80 -16.43 0.71
CA GLU A 472 -14.98 -15.57 0.58
C GLU A 472 -14.69 -14.12 0.12
N ASN A 473 -13.54 -13.87 -0.49
CA ASN A 473 -13.23 -12.55 -1.04
C ASN A 473 -14.00 -12.34 -2.35
N THR A 474 -14.33 -11.09 -2.65
CA THR A 474 -15.10 -10.70 -3.83
C THR A 474 -14.36 -9.61 -4.60
N ALA A 475 -14.20 -9.80 -5.89
CA ALA A 475 -13.74 -8.77 -6.82
C ALA A 475 -14.89 -8.35 -7.76
N TYR A 476 -15.02 -7.05 -8.03
CA TYR A 476 -15.99 -6.54 -8.99
C TYR A 476 -15.69 -7.04 -10.41
N ASN A 477 -14.42 -7.07 -10.80
CA ASN A 477 -13.96 -7.41 -12.15
C ASN A 477 -13.20 -8.75 -12.16
N PHE A 478 -11.92 -8.74 -11.80
CA PHE A 478 -11.03 -9.88 -12.00
C PHE A 478 -10.39 -10.38 -10.70
N GLY A 479 -10.23 -11.70 -10.56
CA GLY A 479 -9.45 -12.29 -9.48
C GLY A 479 -10.11 -12.13 -8.12
N GLY A 480 -11.10 -12.96 -7.79
CA GLY A 480 -11.85 -12.82 -6.54
C GLY A 480 -10.98 -12.87 -5.29
N ALA A 481 -9.89 -13.63 -5.31
CA ALA A 481 -8.82 -13.55 -4.31
C ALA A 481 -7.60 -12.78 -4.82
N ILE A 482 -7.02 -13.26 -5.92
CA ILE A 482 -5.73 -12.78 -6.43
C ILE A 482 -5.91 -12.30 -7.87
N TYR A 483 -5.48 -11.08 -8.14
CA TYR A 483 -5.31 -10.57 -9.49
C TYR A 483 -3.82 -10.30 -9.75
N SER A 484 -3.27 -10.88 -10.79
CA SER A 484 -1.89 -10.62 -11.20
C SER A 484 -1.87 -10.10 -12.63
N LYS A 485 -1.17 -8.99 -12.85
CA LYS A 485 -0.58 -8.61 -14.14
C LYS A 485 0.89 -9.00 -14.23
N PHE A 486 1.47 -9.50 -13.14
CA PHE A 486 2.86 -9.93 -13.10
C PHE A 486 3.03 -11.24 -13.88
N SER A 487 3.70 -11.14 -15.03
CA SER A 487 3.86 -12.24 -15.98
C SER A 487 4.78 -13.35 -15.45
N LYS A 488 5.76 -13.02 -14.61
CA LYS A 488 6.74 -14.00 -14.09
C LYS A 488 6.32 -14.68 -12.77
N LEU A 489 5.05 -14.62 -12.38
CA LEU A 489 4.61 -15.21 -11.11
C LEU A 489 4.80 -16.73 -11.07
N TYR A 490 4.92 -17.40 -12.22
CA TYR A 490 5.28 -18.82 -12.31
C TYR A 490 6.65 -19.16 -11.69
N LEU A 491 7.52 -18.16 -11.48
CA LEU A 491 8.80 -18.30 -10.77
C LEU A 491 8.64 -18.23 -9.25
N ALA A 492 7.48 -17.82 -8.75
CA ALA A 492 7.23 -17.70 -7.31
C ALA A 492 7.18 -19.09 -6.66
N THR A 493 7.74 -19.16 -5.45
CA THR A 493 7.57 -20.32 -4.59
C THR A 493 6.19 -20.23 -3.93
N SER A 494 5.23 -20.99 -4.46
CA SER A 494 3.86 -21.10 -3.93
C SER A 494 3.63 -22.49 -3.33
N GLU A 495 3.27 -22.56 -2.04
CA GLU A 495 3.05 -23.84 -1.33
C GLU A 495 1.91 -23.73 -0.31
N ASN A 496 1.07 -24.78 -0.22
CA ASN A 496 0.02 -24.94 0.81
C ASN A 496 -0.94 -23.75 0.95
N ASN A 497 -1.23 -23.04 -0.15
CA ASN A 497 -2.22 -21.96 -0.13
C ASN A 497 -3.64 -22.51 -0.33
N ILE A 498 -4.63 -21.91 0.33
CA ILE A 498 -6.05 -22.26 0.24
C ILE A 498 -6.79 -21.07 -0.36
N ILE A 499 -7.42 -21.24 -1.53
CA ILE A 499 -8.18 -20.22 -2.24
C ILE A 499 -9.58 -20.77 -2.53
N ILE A 500 -10.53 -20.44 -1.67
CA ILE A 500 -11.86 -21.05 -1.68
C ILE A 500 -13.00 -20.04 -1.57
N ASN A 501 -14.14 -20.36 -2.19
CA ASN A 501 -15.38 -19.59 -2.08
C ASN A 501 -15.28 -18.11 -2.50
N ASN A 502 -14.24 -17.73 -3.25
CA ASN A 502 -14.07 -16.36 -3.74
C ASN A 502 -14.94 -16.10 -4.98
N LYS A 503 -15.23 -14.83 -5.27
CA LYS A 503 -16.14 -14.41 -6.35
C LYS A 503 -15.51 -13.32 -7.20
N ALA A 504 -15.70 -13.39 -8.52
CA ALA A 504 -15.35 -12.31 -9.44
C ALA A 504 -16.54 -11.98 -10.35
N GLY A 505 -16.71 -10.71 -10.73
CA GLY A 505 -17.80 -10.31 -11.63
C GLY A 505 -17.53 -10.57 -13.11
N ILE A 506 -16.26 -10.60 -13.55
CA ILE A 506 -15.86 -10.85 -14.94
C ILE A 506 -15.19 -12.22 -15.07
N MET A 507 -13.96 -12.39 -14.57
CA MET A 507 -13.19 -13.63 -14.72
C MET A 507 -12.25 -13.91 -13.55
N GLY A 508 -11.89 -15.19 -13.37
CA GLY A 508 -10.97 -15.64 -12.33
C GLY A 508 -11.58 -15.53 -10.95
N GLY A 509 -12.61 -16.32 -10.66
CA GLY A 509 -13.29 -16.31 -9.37
C GLY A 509 -12.34 -16.47 -8.19
N GLY A 510 -11.29 -17.31 -8.33
CA GLY A 510 -10.18 -17.39 -7.38
C GLY A 510 -9.00 -16.52 -7.82
N ILE A 511 -8.34 -16.94 -8.89
CA ILE A 511 -7.14 -16.27 -9.43
C ILE A 511 -7.41 -15.76 -10.84
N TYR A 512 -6.94 -14.55 -11.13
CA TYR A 512 -6.84 -14.05 -12.50
C TYR A 512 -5.41 -13.63 -12.84
N SER A 513 -4.96 -13.96 -14.05
CA SER A 513 -3.58 -13.83 -14.47
C SER A 513 -3.41 -13.24 -15.89
N PRO A 514 -2.19 -12.76 -16.27
CA PRO A 514 -1.94 -12.30 -17.63
C PRO A 514 -1.91 -13.47 -18.62
N ASN A 515 -1.76 -13.21 -19.93
CA ASN A 515 -1.64 -14.26 -20.94
C ASN A 515 -0.17 -14.69 -21.10
N LEU A 516 0.21 -15.88 -20.59
CA LEU A 516 1.46 -16.54 -20.96
C LEU A 516 1.26 -18.03 -21.29
N ILE A 517 1.15 -18.29 -22.59
CA ILE A 517 1.00 -19.63 -23.20
C ILE A 517 1.99 -20.71 -22.69
N LYS A 518 3.13 -20.33 -22.11
CA LYS A 518 4.21 -21.28 -21.72
C LYS A 518 4.29 -21.60 -20.23
N TYR A 519 3.72 -20.78 -19.36
CA TYR A 519 3.99 -20.88 -17.93
C TYR A 519 2.73 -20.58 -17.11
N ASN A 520 2.30 -21.55 -16.30
CA ASN A 520 1.19 -21.36 -15.38
C ASN A 520 1.58 -20.39 -14.26
N VAL A 521 0.78 -19.36 -14.04
CA VAL A 521 1.08 -18.19 -13.19
C VAL A 521 1.28 -18.52 -11.70
N LEU A 522 0.76 -19.64 -11.22
CA LEU A 522 1.22 -20.27 -10.00
C LEU A 522 1.53 -21.72 -10.36
N ASN A 523 2.61 -22.30 -9.82
CA ASN A 523 2.81 -23.74 -9.93
C ASN A 523 1.76 -24.44 -9.04
N ILE A 524 0.53 -24.56 -9.55
CA ILE A 524 -0.66 -25.09 -8.86
C ILE A 524 -0.42 -26.52 -8.35
N ASN A 525 0.59 -27.20 -8.87
CA ASN A 525 0.99 -28.57 -8.49
C ASN A 525 1.58 -28.68 -7.07
N ASN A 526 1.93 -27.58 -6.40
CA ASN A 526 2.58 -27.57 -5.08
C ASN A 526 1.58 -27.56 -3.90
N ASN A 527 0.65 -28.51 -3.85
CA ASN A 527 -0.34 -28.68 -2.76
C ASN A 527 -1.25 -27.47 -2.46
N CYS A 528 -1.52 -26.62 -3.45
CA CYS A 528 -2.50 -25.53 -3.29
C CYS A 528 -3.93 -26.07 -3.47
N THR A 529 -4.86 -25.63 -2.61
CA THR A 529 -6.29 -25.98 -2.72
C THR A 529 -7.06 -24.81 -3.32
N ILE A 530 -7.49 -24.94 -4.58
CA ILE A 530 -8.26 -23.91 -5.29
C ILE A 530 -9.59 -24.52 -5.72
N LYS A 531 -10.69 -24.20 -5.03
CA LYS A 531 -12.01 -24.82 -5.31
C LYS A 531 -13.18 -23.91 -4.92
N ASN A 532 -14.34 -24.15 -5.51
CA ASN A 532 -15.60 -23.45 -5.19
C ASN A 532 -15.54 -21.93 -5.42
N ASN A 533 -14.62 -21.42 -6.24
CA ASN A 533 -14.62 -20.00 -6.59
C ASN A 533 -15.52 -19.78 -7.81
N THR A 534 -16.19 -18.63 -7.91
CA THR A 534 -17.28 -18.47 -8.89
C THR A 534 -17.29 -17.13 -9.63
N ILE A 535 -17.91 -17.15 -10.82
CA ILE A 535 -18.38 -15.98 -11.58
C ILE A 535 -19.87 -16.19 -11.84
N ASN A 536 -20.75 -15.27 -11.43
CA ASN A 536 -22.21 -15.40 -11.64
C ASN A 536 -22.79 -16.78 -11.26
N SER A 537 -22.24 -17.42 -10.22
CA SER A 537 -22.57 -18.80 -9.75
C SER A 537 -21.94 -19.96 -10.52
N PHE A 538 -21.23 -19.71 -11.63
CA PHE A 538 -20.47 -20.74 -12.34
C PHE A 538 -19.11 -20.91 -11.69
N GLU A 539 -18.64 -22.14 -11.53
CA GLU A 539 -17.32 -22.41 -11.00
C GLU A 539 -16.23 -21.88 -11.95
N ASN A 540 -15.32 -21.10 -11.39
CA ASN A 540 -14.18 -20.51 -12.09
C ASN A 540 -13.05 -20.28 -11.09
N ASN A 541 -12.29 -21.34 -10.82
CA ASN A 541 -11.21 -21.33 -9.83
C ASN A 541 -10.05 -20.44 -10.25
N TYR A 542 -9.75 -20.42 -11.54
CA TYR A 542 -8.71 -19.59 -12.14
C TYR A 542 -9.06 -19.32 -13.59
N ALA A 543 -8.62 -18.19 -14.11
CA ALA A 543 -8.73 -17.81 -15.51
C ALA A 543 -7.60 -16.83 -15.87
N SER A 544 -7.32 -16.67 -17.15
CA SER A 544 -6.40 -15.63 -17.63
C SER A 544 -7.03 -14.81 -18.73
N LYS A 545 -6.28 -13.81 -19.23
CA LYS A 545 -6.56 -13.24 -20.55
C LYS A 545 -6.53 -14.35 -21.62
N PRO A 546 -7.29 -14.20 -22.73
CA PRO A 546 -7.18 -15.08 -23.89
C PRO A 546 -5.74 -15.22 -24.36
N SER A 547 -5.33 -16.47 -24.57
CA SER A 547 -3.96 -16.86 -24.84
C SER A 547 -3.72 -17.28 -26.26
N TYR A 548 -4.54 -18.20 -26.75
CA TYR A 548 -4.43 -18.68 -28.11
C TYR A 548 -5.79 -19.03 -28.70
N ILE A 549 -5.83 -19.10 -30.02
CA ILE A 549 -6.97 -19.57 -30.79
C ILE A 549 -6.56 -20.86 -31.48
N LEU A 550 -7.32 -21.93 -31.23
CA LEU A 550 -7.15 -23.22 -31.88
C LEU A 550 -8.15 -23.39 -33.01
N LEU A 551 -7.66 -23.65 -34.22
CA LEU A 551 -8.48 -24.07 -35.35
C LEU A 551 -8.77 -25.56 -35.26
N LYS A 552 -10.05 -25.93 -35.33
CA LYS A 552 -10.53 -27.28 -35.59
C LYS A 552 -11.33 -27.32 -36.89
N SER A 553 -11.27 -28.44 -37.59
CA SER A 553 -12.04 -28.65 -38.81
C SER A 553 -12.69 -30.03 -38.83
N LEU A 554 -13.95 -30.07 -39.27
CA LEU A 554 -14.65 -31.32 -39.56
C LEU A 554 -14.10 -32.02 -40.80
N SER A 555 -13.56 -31.25 -41.76
CA SER A 555 -13.05 -31.77 -43.03
C SER A 555 -11.60 -32.24 -42.99
N ASN A 556 -10.87 -31.99 -41.90
CA ASN A 556 -9.49 -32.41 -41.73
C ASN A 556 -9.25 -32.96 -40.31
N PRO A 557 -9.26 -34.30 -40.13
CA PRO A 557 -9.05 -34.95 -38.83
C PRO A 557 -7.70 -34.65 -38.18
N GLU A 558 -6.66 -34.33 -38.96
CA GLU A 558 -5.33 -34.03 -38.44
C GLU A 558 -5.32 -32.77 -37.57
N LEU A 559 -6.16 -31.78 -37.91
CA LEU A 559 -6.34 -30.56 -37.09
C LEU A 559 -6.97 -30.85 -35.72
N ASN A 560 -7.76 -31.91 -35.61
CA ASN A 560 -8.45 -32.24 -34.36
C ASN A 560 -7.52 -32.93 -33.34
N ASN A 561 -6.35 -33.40 -33.78
CA ASN A 561 -5.38 -34.13 -32.96
C ASN A 561 -4.15 -33.28 -32.57
N ILE A 562 -4.20 -31.94 -32.77
CA ILE A 562 -3.09 -31.06 -32.37
C ILE A 562 -2.93 -31.08 -30.85
N ASN A 563 -1.78 -31.59 -30.39
CA ASN A 563 -1.34 -31.36 -29.02
C ASN A 563 -0.74 -29.94 -28.92
N VAL A 564 -1.44 -29.06 -28.20
CA VAL A 564 -1.07 -27.66 -28.06
C VAL A 564 0.27 -27.50 -27.34
N ASP A 565 0.53 -28.31 -26.30
CA ASP A 565 1.79 -28.25 -25.54
C ASP A 565 3.00 -28.60 -26.41
N ASP A 566 2.87 -29.63 -27.25
CA ASP A 566 3.89 -29.99 -28.24
C ASP A 566 4.07 -28.89 -29.27
N TYR A 567 2.97 -28.31 -29.76
CA TYR A 567 3.01 -27.21 -30.72
C TYR A 567 3.69 -25.96 -30.14
N ILE A 568 3.53 -25.67 -28.86
CA ILE A 568 4.14 -24.47 -28.25
C ILE A 568 5.62 -24.72 -27.92
N ASN A 569 5.94 -25.90 -27.37
CA ASN A 569 7.25 -26.15 -26.76
C ASN A 569 8.26 -26.83 -27.70
N ASN A 570 7.81 -27.61 -28.69
CA ASN A 570 8.69 -28.40 -29.56
C ASN A 570 8.70 -27.86 -31.00
N SER A 571 9.77 -27.16 -31.38
CA SER A 571 9.94 -26.67 -32.77
C SER A 571 10.16 -27.79 -33.79
N LYS A 572 10.62 -28.98 -33.35
CA LYS A 572 11.08 -30.05 -34.24
C LYS A 572 9.95 -30.90 -34.86
N ASN A 573 8.74 -30.86 -34.32
CA ASN A 573 7.62 -31.71 -34.75
C ASN A 573 6.44 -30.92 -35.34
N LYS A 574 6.63 -29.65 -35.71
CA LYS A 574 5.56 -28.85 -36.30
C LYS A 574 5.42 -29.18 -37.79
N PRO A 575 4.24 -29.59 -38.28
CA PRO A 575 4.02 -29.61 -39.72
C PRO A 575 4.17 -28.19 -40.27
N ASP A 576 4.92 -28.05 -41.37
CA ASP A 576 5.24 -26.73 -41.95
C ASP A 576 3.97 -25.96 -42.36
N LYS A 577 2.95 -26.68 -42.84
CA LYS A 577 1.65 -26.15 -43.26
C LYS A 577 0.54 -27.19 -43.11
N TYR A 578 -0.64 -26.74 -42.71
CA TYR A 578 -1.87 -27.52 -42.78
C TYR A 578 -2.57 -27.26 -44.10
N LYS A 579 -2.94 -28.32 -44.82
CA LYS A 579 -3.47 -28.21 -46.18
C LYS A 579 -4.97 -28.49 -46.24
N PHE A 580 -5.70 -27.65 -46.94
CA PHE A 580 -7.08 -27.86 -47.35
C PHE A 580 -7.16 -27.90 -48.86
N ASN A 581 -7.98 -28.82 -49.39
CA ASN A 581 -8.29 -28.87 -50.81
C ASN A 581 -9.77 -28.56 -50.97
N ILE A 582 -10.10 -27.51 -51.73
CA ILE A 582 -11.47 -27.12 -52.02
C ILE A 582 -11.63 -26.88 -53.52
N THR A 583 -12.84 -27.02 -54.03
CA THR A 583 -13.17 -26.49 -55.36
C THR A 583 -13.67 -25.05 -55.18
N SER A 584 -13.37 -24.16 -56.14
CA SER A 584 -13.78 -22.76 -56.02
C SER A 584 -15.30 -22.63 -55.82
N GLY A 585 -15.75 -21.82 -54.87
CA GLY A 585 -17.16 -21.63 -54.54
C GLY A 585 -17.75 -22.64 -53.53
N ASP A 586 -17.02 -23.69 -53.19
CA ASP A 586 -17.41 -24.63 -52.14
C ASP A 586 -17.34 -24.00 -50.75
N HIS A 587 -18.06 -24.61 -49.82
CA HIS A 587 -18.03 -24.27 -48.41
C HIS A 587 -16.78 -24.87 -47.75
N LEU A 588 -16.05 -24.04 -47.00
CA LEU A 588 -14.96 -24.47 -46.12
C LEU A 588 -15.35 -24.20 -44.66
N PRO A 589 -16.08 -25.12 -44.00
CA PRO A 589 -16.49 -24.91 -42.61
C PRO A 589 -15.27 -25.00 -41.69
N LEU A 590 -14.99 -23.91 -40.97
CA LEU A 590 -13.91 -23.81 -39.98
C LEU A 590 -14.49 -23.47 -38.60
N SER A 591 -13.88 -23.97 -37.53
CA SER A 591 -14.27 -23.64 -36.15
C SER A 591 -13.05 -23.23 -35.34
N PHE A 592 -13.11 -22.04 -34.76
CA PHE A 592 -12.04 -21.48 -33.94
C PHE A 592 -12.47 -21.48 -32.48
N PHE A 593 -11.56 -21.89 -31.60
CA PHE A 593 -11.79 -21.97 -30.17
C PHE A 593 -10.79 -21.07 -29.44
N LEU A 594 -11.30 -20.17 -28.61
CA LEU A 594 -10.51 -19.23 -27.82
C LEU A 594 -10.16 -19.87 -26.48
N TYR A 595 -8.87 -20.00 -26.21
CA TYR A 595 -8.33 -20.62 -25.01
C TYR A 595 -7.60 -19.61 -24.14
N ASP A 596 -7.66 -19.80 -22.84
CA ASP A 596 -6.82 -19.12 -21.84
C ASP A 596 -5.46 -19.84 -21.67
N GLU A 597 -4.61 -19.36 -20.76
CA GLU A 597 -3.28 -19.92 -20.54
C GLU A 597 -3.30 -21.30 -19.86
N PHE A 598 -4.43 -21.66 -19.27
CA PHE A 598 -4.66 -22.91 -18.57
C PHE A 598 -5.32 -23.96 -19.46
N ASN A 599 -5.38 -23.72 -20.77
CA ASN A 599 -6.06 -24.57 -21.76
C ASN A 599 -7.57 -24.72 -21.51
N ASN A 600 -8.20 -23.78 -20.80
CA ASN A 600 -9.65 -23.71 -20.70
C ASN A 600 -10.21 -22.92 -21.89
N ILE A 601 -11.36 -23.34 -22.41
CA ILE A 601 -12.13 -22.53 -23.35
C ILE A 601 -12.63 -21.30 -22.60
N VAL A 602 -12.41 -20.11 -23.16
CA VAL A 602 -12.85 -18.83 -22.59
C VAL A 602 -14.38 -18.76 -22.65
N ASN A 603 -15.04 -19.25 -21.60
CA ASN A 603 -16.48 -19.19 -21.45
C ASN A 603 -16.88 -17.79 -20.98
N ASP A 604 -17.02 -16.89 -21.95
CA ASP A 604 -17.29 -15.47 -21.75
C ASP A 604 -18.74 -15.18 -21.30
N ILE A 605 -19.11 -15.71 -20.14
CA ILE A 605 -20.46 -15.59 -19.54
C ILE A 605 -20.89 -14.13 -19.41
N THR A 606 -19.92 -13.23 -19.18
CA THR A 606 -20.12 -11.80 -18.96
C THR A 606 -20.10 -10.98 -20.26
N LYS A 607 -19.85 -11.63 -21.40
CA LYS A 607 -19.73 -11.01 -22.73
C LYS A 607 -18.58 -10.00 -22.86
N TYR A 608 -17.55 -10.12 -22.02
CA TYR A 608 -16.39 -9.23 -21.98
C TYR A 608 -15.47 -9.39 -23.20
N TYR A 609 -15.32 -10.61 -23.75
CA TYR A 609 -14.55 -10.92 -24.95
C TYR A 609 -15.41 -11.17 -26.21
N SER A 610 -16.73 -11.07 -26.10
CA SER A 610 -17.67 -11.31 -27.20
C SER A 610 -17.55 -10.29 -28.33
N SER A 611 -16.85 -9.16 -28.10
CA SER A 611 -16.51 -8.20 -29.15
C SER A 611 -15.34 -8.63 -30.04
N LEU A 612 -14.62 -9.70 -29.69
CA LEU A 612 -13.48 -10.19 -30.45
C LEU A 612 -13.96 -10.80 -31.77
N VAL A 613 -13.46 -10.25 -32.87
CA VAL A 613 -13.85 -10.62 -34.24
C VAL A 613 -12.68 -11.27 -34.95
N LEU A 614 -12.95 -12.39 -35.61
CA LEU A 614 -12.04 -13.01 -36.55
C LEU A 614 -12.43 -12.66 -37.97
N LYS A 615 -11.44 -12.21 -38.73
CA LYS A 615 -11.56 -11.93 -40.16
C LYS A 615 -10.57 -12.80 -40.93
N LEU A 616 -11.11 -13.66 -41.76
CA LEU A 616 -10.36 -14.54 -42.63
C LEU A 616 -10.05 -13.81 -43.94
N THR A 617 -8.79 -13.87 -44.36
CA THR A 617 -8.32 -13.36 -45.65
C THR A 617 -7.46 -14.41 -46.32
N VAL A 618 -7.35 -14.37 -47.65
CA VAL A 618 -6.48 -15.28 -48.40
C VAL A 618 -5.50 -14.47 -49.23
N THR A 619 -4.28 -14.96 -49.35
CA THR A 619 -3.24 -14.38 -50.20
C THR A 619 -2.64 -15.48 -51.09
N PRO A 620 -2.54 -15.29 -52.41
CA PRO A 620 -1.87 -16.25 -53.29
C PRO A 620 -0.45 -16.57 -52.77
N SER A 621 -0.03 -17.84 -52.83
CA SER A 621 1.28 -18.25 -52.31
C SER A 621 2.45 -17.93 -53.27
N THR A 622 2.20 -17.29 -54.41
CA THR A 622 3.21 -16.84 -55.38
C THR A 622 3.95 -15.60 -54.85
N ASN A 623 5.28 -15.53 -55.04
CA ASN A 623 6.16 -14.42 -54.65
C ASN A 623 5.86 -13.12 -55.43
N LEU A 624 4.72 -12.48 -55.18
CA LEU A 624 4.45 -11.11 -55.60
C LEU A 624 4.87 -10.16 -54.47
N ASP A 625 5.46 -9.01 -54.82
CA ASP A 625 5.91 -8.02 -53.84
C ASP A 625 4.75 -7.50 -52.97
N LYS A 626 5.03 -7.28 -51.68
CA LYS A 626 4.02 -6.98 -50.63
C LYS A 626 3.15 -5.74 -50.93
N GLU A 627 3.67 -4.74 -51.64
CA GLU A 627 2.93 -3.51 -51.95
C GLU A 627 1.91 -3.68 -53.08
N GLU A 628 2.19 -4.54 -54.07
CA GLU A 628 1.23 -4.86 -55.14
C GLU A 628 0.07 -5.74 -54.65
N THR A 629 0.32 -6.55 -53.62
CA THR A 629 -0.61 -7.58 -53.13
C THR A 629 -1.97 -7.01 -52.65
N SER A 630 -2.00 -5.82 -52.05
CA SER A 630 -3.25 -5.24 -51.50
C SER A 630 -4.24 -4.77 -52.58
N ARG A 631 -3.75 -4.19 -53.68
CA ARG A 631 -4.58 -3.78 -54.83
C ARG A 631 -4.98 -4.98 -55.69
N ILE A 632 -4.23 -6.06 -55.61
CA ILE A 632 -4.35 -7.25 -56.46
C ILE A 632 -5.21 -8.36 -55.83
N ASN A 633 -5.33 -8.45 -54.50
CA ASN A 633 -6.14 -9.50 -53.85
C ASN A 633 -7.61 -9.52 -54.30
N ASN A 634 -8.18 -8.35 -54.64
CA ASN A 634 -9.53 -8.23 -55.20
C ASN A 634 -9.67 -8.77 -56.63
N LEU A 635 -8.57 -9.05 -57.33
CA LEU A 635 -8.55 -9.61 -58.68
C LEU A 635 -8.50 -11.14 -58.69
N TYR A 636 -7.98 -11.75 -57.62
CA TYR A 636 -7.74 -13.19 -57.54
C TYR A 636 -8.75 -13.97 -56.70
N SER A 637 -9.36 -13.33 -55.71
CA SER A 637 -10.31 -14.01 -54.82
C SER A 637 -11.44 -13.11 -54.35
N TYR A 638 -12.57 -13.73 -54.07
CA TYR A 638 -13.74 -13.14 -53.43
C TYR A 638 -14.20 -14.08 -52.30
N LEU A 639 -14.14 -13.56 -51.09
CA LEU A 639 -14.51 -14.28 -49.87
C LEU A 639 -15.92 -13.88 -49.43
N SER A 640 -16.71 -14.83 -48.97
CA SER A 640 -18.00 -14.57 -48.32
C SER A 640 -18.13 -15.37 -47.04
N GLY A 641 -18.81 -14.82 -46.03
CA GLY A 641 -18.93 -15.46 -44.72
C GLY A 641 -17.58 -15.59 -44.00
N ASN A 642 -16.67 -14.65 -44.24
CA ASN A 642 -15.28 -14.65 -43.76
C ASN A 642 -15.04 -13.76 -42.53
N ILE A 643 -16.11 -13.28 -41.90
CA ILE A 643 -16.08 -12.55 -40.63
C ILE A 643 -16.93 -13.34 -39.62
N GLY A 644 -16.40 -13.55 -38.43
CA GLY A 644 -17.08 -14.22 -37.33
C GLY A 644 -16.70 -13.61 -35.98
N SER A 645 -17.55 -13.77 -34.98
CA SER A 645 -17.30 -13.32 -33.60
C SER A 645 -17.34 -14.51 -32.65
N PHE A 646 -16.62 -14.42 -31.54
CA PHE A 646 -16.67 -15.46 -30.52
C PHE A 646 -17.96 -15.39 -29.71
N LEU A 647 -18.61 -16.54 -29.56
CA LEU A 647 -19.72 -16.78 -28.65
C LEU A 647 -19.31 -17.93 -27.71
N ASN A 648 -19.18 -17.63 -26.41
CA ASN A 648 -18.70 -18.58 -25.40
C ASN A 648 -17.40 -19.28 -25.82
N GLY A 649 -16.44 -18.50 -26.31
CA GLY A 649 -15.13 -19.00 -26.72
C GLY A 649 -15.12 -19.78 -28.03
N THR A 650 -16.21 -19.83 -28.80
CA THR A 650 -16.26 -20.48 -30.11
C THR A 650 -16.64 -19.50 -31.22
N CYS A 651 -15.93 -19.53 -32.35
CA CYS A 651 -16.22 -18.76 -33.56
C CYS A 651 -16.32 -19.70 -34.76
N GLU A 652 -17.51 -19.83 -35.35
CA GLU A 652 -17.78 -20.80 -36.42
C GLU A 652 -18.02 -20.12 -37.77
N PHE A 653 -17.34 -20.63 -38.79
CA PHE A 653 -17.39 -20.16 -40.18
C PHE A 653 -18.17 -21.14 -41.07
N ARG A 654 -19.41 -21.47 -40.69
CA ARG A 654 -20.25 -22.47 -41.41
C ARG A 654 -20.50 -22.14 -42.88
N ASN A 655 -20.53 -20.84 -43.19
CA ASN A 655 -20.85 -20.32 -44.52
C ASN A 655 -19.62 -19.73 -45.24
N PHE A 656 -18.41 -20.00 -44.75
CA PHE A 656 -17.20 -19.47 -45.38
C PHE A 656 -17.00 -20.10 -46.75
N LYS A 657 -16.90 -19.25 -47.77
CA LYS A 657 -16.65 -19.63 -49.16
C LYS A 657 -15.48 -18.85 -49.72
N ILE A 658 -14.71 -19.54 -50.54
CA ILE A 658 -13.60 -18.97 -51.28
C ILE A 658 -13.92 -19.13 -52.77
N ASN A 659 -14.19 -18.01 -53.44
CA ASN A 659 -14.25 -17.98 -54.90
C ASN A 659 -12.92 -17.44 -55.37
N ALA A 660 -12.10 -18.23 -56.04
CA ALA A 660 -10.77 -17.81 -56.44
C ALA A 660 -10.33 -18.50 -57.74
N ILE A 661 -9.31 -17.95 -58.38
CA ILE A 661 -8.63 -18.62 -59.50
C ILE A 661 -7.94 -19.88 -58.94
N PRO A 662 -7.94 -21.02 -59.67
CA PRO A 662 -7.23 -22.22 -59.23
C PRO A 662 -5.77 -21.93 -58.87
N GLY A 663 -5.32 -22.45 -57.75
CA GLY A 663 -3.99 -22.16 -57.21
C GLY A 663 -3.88 -22.41 -55.71
N ILE A 664 -2.72 -22.06 -55.17
CA ILE A 664 -2.39 -22.24 -53.76
C ILE A 664 -2.48 -20.89 -53.05
N TYR A 665 -3.22 -20.84 -51.95
CA TYR A 665 -3.44 -19.65 -51.14
C TYR A 665 -3.04 -19.91 -49.70
N ASN A 666 -2.53 -18.88 -49.02
CA ASN A 666 -2.36 -18.88 -47.57
C ASN A 666 -3.56 -18.20 -46.92
N LEU A 667 -4.17 -18.85 -45.94
CA LEU A 667 -5.25 -18.30 -45.12
C LEU A 667 -4.64 -17.51 -43.96
N ASN A 668 -4.88 -16.20 -43.95
CA ASN A 668 -4.46 -15.31 -42.86
C ASN A 668 -5.67 -14.99 -41.98
N ILE A 669 -5.46 -15.04 -40.67
CA ILE A 669 -6.48 -14.77 -39.66
C ILE A 669 -6.12 -13.45 -38.99
N ILE A 670 -7.04 -12.48 -39.07
CA ILE A 670 -6.90 -11.17 -38.48
C ILE A 670 -7.84 -11.10 -37.26
N ILE A 671 -7.31 -10.66 -36.13
CA ILE A 671 -8.08 -10.40 -34.91
C ILE A 671 -8.40 -8.90 -34.89
N GLU A 672 -9.69 -8.57 -34.84
CA GLU A 672 -10.18 -7.19 -34.71
C GLU A 672 -10.80 -7.01 -33.31
N ASN A 673 -10.81 -5.76 -32.81
CA ASN A 673 -11.37 -5.36 -31.50
C ASN A 673 -10.70 -5.99 -30.26
N TYR A 674 -9.40 -6.32 -30.34
CA TYR A 674 -8.61 -6.78 -29.22
C TYR A 674 -7.18 -6.27 -29.32
N ASN A 675 -6.67 -5.65 -28.26
CA ASN A 675 -5.38 -4.96 -28.29
C ASN A 675 -4.20 -5.82 -27.82
N ASP A 676 -4.47 -6.92 -27.12
CA ASP A 676 -3.40 -7.82 -26.67
C ASP A 676 -3.09 -8.89 -27.72
N TYR A 677 -1.89 -9.46 -27.64
CA TYR A 677 -1.47 -10.56 -28.51
C TYR A 677 -2.23 -11.85 -28.17
N ILE A 678 -2.69 -12.56 -29.20
CA ILE A 678 -3.26 -13.92 -29.10
C ILE A 678 -2.55 -14.77 -30.15
N GLU A 679 -2.00 -15.92 -29.73
CA GLU A 679 -1.36 -16.85 -30.65
C GLU A 679 -2.41 -17.61 -31.47
N ILE A 680 -2.20 -17.76 -32.78
CA ILE A 680 -3.10 -18.54 -33.64
C ILE A 680 -2.45 -19.88 -33.95
N ILE A 681 -3.19 -20.96 -33.67
CA ILE A 681 -2.73 -22.35 -33.82
C ILE A 681 -3.67 -23.08 -34.80
N PRO A 682 -3.16 -23.58 -35.94
CA PRO A 682 -1.80 -23.43 -36.44
C PRO A 682 -1.58 -22.07 -37.14
N LYS A 683 -0.32 -21.61 -37.23
CA LYS A 683 0.03 -20.34 -37.91
C LYS A 683 -0.12 -20.39 -39.43
N ASN A 684 0.22 -21.53 -40.03
CA ASN A 684 0.31 -21.66 -41.49
C ASN A 684 -0.79 -22.60 -42.00
N ILE A 685 -1.76 -22.02 -42.71
CA ILE A 685 -2.86 -22.76 -43.31
C ILE A 685 -2.80 -22.50 -44.82
N GLU A 686 -2.61 -23.56 -45.58
CA GLU A 686 -2.54 -23.58 -47.04
C GLU A 686 -3.87 -24.11 -47.59
N ILE A 687 -4.42 -23.42 -48.58
CA ILE A 687 -5.66 -23.79 -49.26
C ILE A 687 -5.34 -23.95 -50.74
N THR A 688 -5.48 -25.17 -51.25
CA THR A 688 -5.47 -25.46 -52.67
C THR A 688 -6.88 -25.29 -53.20
N VAL A 689 -7.07 -24.30 -54.07
CA VAL A 689 -8.30 -24.09 -54.82
C VAL A 689 -8.17 -24.81 -56.15
N ASN A 690 -8.98 -25.84 -56.35
CA ASN A 690 -8.99 -26.65 -57.57
C ASN A 690 -9.94 -26.06 -58.63
N GLU A 691 -9.71 -26.45 -59.88
CA GLU A 691 -10.64 -26.23 -60.98
C GLU A 691 -12.00 -26.91 -60.74
N CYS A 692 -13.03 -26.46 -61.45
CA CYS A 692 -14.35 -27.09 -61.40
C CYS A 692 -14.29 -28.50 -61.96
N ASN A 693 -14.93 -29.45 -61.27
CA ASN A 693 -15.05 -30.81 -61.78
C ASN A 693 -15.84 -30.82 -63.09
N ASN A 694 -15.61 -31.82 -63.95
CA ASN A 694 -16.34 -31.98 -65.23
C ASN A 694 -17.88 -32.09 -65.08
N ASN A 695 -18.37 -32.33 -63.86
CA ASN A 695 -19.79 -32.41 -63.52
C ASN A 695 -20.33 -31.11 -62.86
N GLN A 696 -19.53 -30.04 -62.82
CA GLN A 696 -19.88 -28.73 -62.29
C GLN A 696 -19.81 -27.67 -63.40
N ILE A 697 -20.45 -26.53 -63.17
CA ILE A 697 -20.47 -25.39 -64.10
C ILE A 697 -19.55 -24.31 -63.54
N THR A 698 -18.63 -23.81 -64.37
CA THR A 698 -17.77 -22.68 -64.02
C THR A 698 -18.52 -21.36 -64.23
N MET A 699 -18.75 -20.61 -63.16
CA MET A 699 -19.31 -19.26 -63.21
C MET A 699 -18.21 -18.23 -63.05
N TYR A 700 -18.15 -17.25 -63.95
CA TYR A 700 -17.16 -16.18 -63.89
C TYR A 700 -17.73 -14.91 -63.25
N TYR A 701 -17.07 -14.41 -62.21
CA TYR A 701 -17.33 -13.15 -61.54
C TYR A 701 -16.18 -12.17 -61.80
N LYS A 702 -16.49 -10.90 -62.12
CA LYS A 702 -15.50 -9.83 -62.35
C LYS A 702 -14.29 -10.29 -63.20
N LYS A 703 -14.59 -10.84 -64.38
CA LYS A 703 -13.69 -11.27 -65.48
C LYS A 703 -12.66 -12.39 -65.21
N SER A 704 -12.30 -12.73 -63.97
CA SER A 704 -11.33 -13.82 -63.72
C SER A 704 -11.61 -14.72 -62.52
N ILE A 705 -12.42 -14.29 -61.54
CA ILE A 705 -12.73 -15.11 -60.36
C ILE A 705 -13.78 -16.15 -60.75
N ILE A 706 -13.45 -17.43 -60.56
CA ILE A 706 -14.39 -18.52 -60.87
C ILE A 706 -15.13 -18.99 -59.62
N SER A 707 -16.32 -19.56 -59.80
CA SER A 707 -17.07 -20.30 -58.79
C SER A 707 -17.68 -21.54 -59.45
N CYS A 708 -17.52 -22.70 -58.84
CA CYS A 708 -18.02 -23.95 -59.36
C CYS A 708 -19.38 -24.24 -58.74
N ILE A 709 -20.41 -24.32 -59.57
CA ILE A 709 -21.77 -24.60 -59.10
C ILE A 709 -22.24 -25.96 -59.61
N ASN A 710 -22.93 -26.71 -58.76
CA ASN A 710 -23.58 -27.94 -59.18
C ASN A 710 -24.73 -27.62 -60.14
N PRO A 711 -24.90 -28.38 -61.25
CA PRO A 711 -26.03 -28.21 -62.14
C PRO A 711 -27.34 -28.41 -61.38
N ILE A 712 -28.32 -27.54 -61.63
CA ILE A 712 -29.67 -27.70 -61.09
C ILE A 712 -30.40 -28.70 -62.00
N CYS A 713 -30.78 -29.85 -61.46
CA CYS A 713 -31.51 -30.85 -62.21
C CYS A 713 -33.00 -30.56 -62.26
N ASN A 714 -33.63 -30.97 -63.35
CA ASN A 714 -35.08 -30.97 -63.45
C ASN A 714 -35.67 -31.78 -62.27
N SER A 715 -36.72 -31.24 -61.64
CA SER A 715 -37.40 -31.89 -60.50
C SER A 715 -37.89 -33.32 -60.77
N ARG A 716 -38.05 -33.70 -62.05
CA ARG A 716 -38.43 -35.05 -62.47
C ARG A 716 -37.31 -36.08 -62.34
N CYS A 717 -36.05 -35.65 -62.24
CA CYS A 717 -34.92 -36.56 -62.14
C CYS A 717 -34.90 -37.25 -60.78
N LYS A 718 -34.97 -38.58 -60.79
CA LYS A 718 -34.90 -39.37 -59.56
C LYS A 718 -33.50 -39.25 -58.94
N LYS A 719 -33.38 -38.56 -57.80
CA LYS A 719 -32.11 -38.30 -57.11
C LYS A 719 -31.33 -39.57 -56.76
N GLU A 720 -32.02 -40.64 -56.44
CA GLU A 720 -31.41 -41.94 -56.08
C GLU A 720 -30.96 -42.75 -57.31
N ALA A 721 -31.38 -42.34 -58.51
CA ALA A 721 -31.19 -43.07 -59.76
C ALA A 721 -30.37 -42.30 -60.80
N SER A 722 -29.94 -41.07 -60.51
CA SER A 722 -29.29 -40.20 -61.49
C SER A 722 -28.24 -39.27 -60.87
N ILE A 723 -27.26 -38.89 -61.68
CA ILE A 723 -26.30 -37.83 -61.41
C ILE A 723 -26.63 -36.66 -62.32
N CYS A 724 -26.70 -35.45 -61.76
CA CYS A 724 -26.92 -34.25 -62.54
C CYS A 724 -25.64 -33.82 -63.25
N LYS A 725 -25.67 -33.71 -64.57
CA LYS A 725 -24.53 -33.26 -65.37
C LYS A 725 -24.88 -31.96 -66.10
N PRO A 726 -23.96 -30.98 -66.14
CA PRO A 726 -24.24 -29.74 -66.84
C PRO A 726 -24.26 -29.94 -68.36
N TYR A 727 -25.15 -29.22 -69.04
CA TYR A 727 -25.14 -29.15 -70.51
C TYR A 727 -24.09 -28.15 -71.02
N TYR A 728 -24.04 -26.97 -70.40
CA TYR A 728 -23.00 -25.96 -70.65
C TYR A 728 -21.93 -26.06 -69.57
N LYS A 729 -20.66 -26.03 -69.97
CA LYS A 729 -19.54 -26.05 -69.01
C LYS A 729 -19.37 -24.73 -68.24
N GLU A 730 -19.85 -23.62 -68.79
CA GLU A 730 -19.59 -22.27 -68.25
C GLU A 730 -20.83 -21.37 -68.28
N ASN A 731 -20.95 -20.50 -67.27
CA ASN A 731 -21.86 -19.35 -67.14
C ASN A 731 -23.38 -19.60 -67.23
N ILE A 732 -23.85 -20.79 -67.59
CA ILE A 732 -25.27 -21.10 -67.77
C ILE A 732 -25.65 -22.36 -67.00
N ASN A 733 -26.43 -22.20 -65.93
CA ASN A 733 -27.02 -23.30 -65.17
C ASN A 733 -28.54 -23.37 -65.40
N ASP A 734 -28.93 -23.93 -66.55
CA ASP A 734 -30.33 -24.01 -66.98
C ASP A 734 -30.93 -25.38 -66.60
N ILE A 735 -31.90 -25.35 -65.68
CA ILE A 735 -32.62 -26.52 -65.17
C ILE A 735 -33.26 -27.38 -66.27
N ASN A 736 -33.65 -26.78 -67.39
CA ASN A 736 -34.31 -27.49 -68.48
C ASN A 736 -33.33 -28.15 -69.45
N LYS A 737 -32.05 -27.76 -69.40
CA LYS A 737 -31.00 -28.26 -70.32
C LYS A 737 -30.03 -29.21 -69.64
N ASN A 738 -29.79 -29.05 -68.34
CA ASN A 738 -28.93 -29.96 -67.59
C ASN A 738 -29.41 -31.41 -67.73
N ILE A 739 -28.46 -32.33 -67.87
CA ILE A 739 -28.68 -33.72 -68.25
C ILE A 739 -28.79 -34.57 -66.99
N CYS A 740 -29.83 -35.40 -66.91
CA CYS A 740 -29.96 -36.41 -65.87
C CYS A 740 -29.33 -37.72 -66.34
N LEU A 741 -28.10 -37.95 -65.90
CA LEU A 741 -27.34 -39.14 -66.27
C LEU A 741 -27.73 -40.29 -65.35
N CYS A 742 -28.36 -41.32 -65.91
CA CYS A 742 -28.84 -42.45 -65.11
C CYS A 742 -27.70 -43.31 -64.57
N LEU A 743 -27.82 -43.68 -63.29
CA LEU A 743 -26.95 -44.66 -62.66
C LEU A 743 -27.23 -46.05 -63.27
N LYS A 744 -26.22 -46.93 -63.26
CA LYS A 744 -26.34 -48.29 -63.80
C LYS A 744 -27.56 -49.01 -63.20
N GLY A 745 -28.40 -49.59 -64.05
CA GLY A 745 -29.66 -50.21 -63.64
C GLY A 745 -30.88 -49.28 -63.73
N TRP A 746 -30.73 -48.06 -64.27
CA TRP A 746 -31.80 -47.12 -64.54
C TRP A 746 -31.69 -46.54 -65.96
N LYS A 747 -32.83 -46.24 -66.58
CA LYS A 747 -32.95 -45.65 -67.91
C LYS A 747 -34.14 -44.68 -68.00
N GLY A 748 -34.25 -43.97 -69.12
CA GLY A 748 -35.23 -42.90 -69.34
C GLY A 748 -34.61 -41.51 -69.24
N THR A 749 -35.28 -40.48 -69.75
CA THR A 749 -34.76 -39.09 -69.80
C THR A 749 -34.55 -38.50 -68.41
N PHE A 750 -35.30 -38.98 -67.42
CA PHE A 750 -35.23 -38.56 -66.02
C PHE A 750 -34.90 -39.72 -65.07
N CYS A 751 -34.41 -40.83 -65.64
CA CYS A 751 -34.02 -42.06 -64.92
C CYS A 751 -35.18 -42.68 -64.14
N GLU A 752 -36.37 -42.65 -64.74
CA GLU A 752 -37.61 -43.08 -64.14
C GLU A 752 -37.84 -44.60 -64.22
N GLU A 753 -37.19 -45.29 -65.15
CA GLU A 753 -37.34 -46.73 -65.41
C GLU A 753 -36.18 -47.53 -64.83
N LYS A 754 -36.48 -48.59 -64.06
CA LYS A 754 -35.46 -49.52 -63.55
C LYS A 754 -35.19 -50.60 -64.61
N GLU A 755 -33.93 -50.80 -64.95
CA GLU A 755 -33.49 -51.80 -65.92
C GLU A 755 -33.42 -53.18 -65.23
N ILE A 756 -34.40 -54.03 -65.51
CA ILE A 756 -34.46 -55.40 -64.97
C ILE A 756 -33.57 -56.29 -65.86
N MET A 757 -32.42 -56.73 -65.34
CA MET A 757 -31.58 -57.69 -66.04
C MET A 757 -32.33 -59.03 -66.15
N LYS A 758 -32.57 -59.49 -67.39
CA LYS A 758 -32.92 -60.89 -67.64
C LYS A 758 -31.64 -61.72 -67.47
N PHE A 759 -31.61 -62.60 -66.47
CA PHE A 759 -30.63 -63.67 -66.41
C PHE A 759 -31.06 -64.74 -67.42
N GLU A 760 -30.23 -65.02 -68.43
CA GLU A 760 -30.32 -66.24 -69.25
C GLU A 760 -29.46 -67.35 -68.63
#